data_AF-A0A1V3XYS4-F1
#
_entry.id   AF-A0A1V3XYS4-F1
#
_cell.length_a   1.000
_cell.length_b   1.000
_cell.length_c   1.000
_cell.angle_alpha   90.00
_cell.angle_beta   90.00
_cell.angle_gamma   90.00
#
_symmetry.space_group_name_H-M   'P 1'
#
loop_
_entity.id
_entity.type
_entity.pdbx_description
1 polymer ?
#
loop_
_entity_poly.entity_id
_entity_poly.type
_entity_poly.pdbx_seq_one_letter_code
_entity_poly.pdbx_strand_id
1 'polypeptide(L)'
;MANLTLVPTPAPTTLGPGQIRVQIRAAGLNFHDVVVALAAISDEGLGAEAAGVVVDTADDVTDFAPGDAVMGLFPNNAFAPTATTDHRSVVAVPPGWSYPQAASVPAAYITAYSVLIDIAQVSAGQRVLIHSAAGGVGQAAIRIAAHLGAEVFATAHPAKHHILRGLGIPEDHIASSRTLDFGDTFAAAGGGRGMDVVLNSLRGEFVDASLHLVAPGGRFVEIGKTDIRSAADVAQTHPGLSYHAYDLSAATPEQVQHAWAGVRELISGGVIAPLPVTRYGLLRAPQAFRDMSQARHTGKIVLTPPAVLDPQGTVLITGGTGMLGGLFAEHLITGYGARRLLLTSRRGASTPEAVELAQRLQGLGADVTISACDCANPSELAALIGSIPAEHPLTAVIHAAGVLDDAVTSQLTAQQLDNVLAAKADSAWYLHQLTANTELAAFVLFSSAAGVLGAPGQANYAAANAVLDALARERPAAISLAWGYWQPSSGMTGDLDTRDRTRLTRSGMVPITAGQGLALFDAALSQQHPNLIPPRSAPGRCRRWPGKTACLRSCPRWSPPGLRPPRPTPARWRPGWPGWPRATTRHAGQPGHHRHRGGAGTSGPGGDGSRAAVQRSRHRLAQCAGAAQHPVGPNRGGLAGHRHLRPPQPRDARRPPRRPAARHRCARGSGGRGRHG
;
A
#
# COMPACT_ATOMS: atom_id res chain seq x y z
N MET A 1 -13.49 20.42 -1.14
CA MET A 1 -12.95 19.29 -0.33
C MET A 1 -12.71 19.60 1.14
N ALA A 2 -12.91 20.83 1.63
CA ALA A 2 -12.83 21.13 3.07
C ALA A 2 -13.98 20.54 3.90
N ASN A 3 -15.05 20.09 3.24
CA ASN A 3 -16.28 19.59 3.87
C ASN A 3 -16.33 18.05 4.00
N LEU A 4 -15.29 17.33 3.56
CA LEU A 4 -15.20 15.88 3.74
C LEU A 4 -15.00 15.57 5.23
N THR A 5 -15.96 14.86 5.83
CA THR A 5 -15.95 14.51 7.25
C THR A 5 -16.23 13.03 7.42
N LEU A 6 -15.55 12.38 8.36
CA LEU A 6 -15.88 11.02 8.77
C LEU A 6 -17.07 11.06 9.72
N VAL A 7 -18.15 10.41 9.32
CA VAL A 7 -19.36 10.29 10.13
C VAL A 7 -19.50 8.85 10.64
N PRO A 8 -19.98 8.64 11.88
CA PRO A 8 -20.32 7.29 12.34
C PRO A 8 -21.35 6.67 11.41
N THR A 9 -21.01 5.51 10.85
CA THR A 9 -21.95 4.72 10.04
C THR A 9 -22.46 3.59 10.92
N PRO A 10 -23.77 3.51 11.22
CA PRO A 10 -24.32 2.37 11.94
C PRO A 10 -24.11 1.09 11.12
N ALA A 11 -23.64 0.02 11.76
CA ALA A 11 -23.54 -1.27 11.09
C ALA A 11 -24.96 -1.70 10.68
N PRO A 12 -25.20 -2.09 9.41
CA PRO A 12 -26.45 -2.75 9.05
C PRO A 12 -26.59 -3.99 9.94
N THR A 13 -27.76 -4.22 10.52
CA THR A 13 -27.95 -5.37 11.42
C THR A 13 -28.48 -6.59 10.69
N THR A 14 -29.22 -6.41 9.59
CA THR A 14 -29.80 -7.51 8.79
C THR A 14 -29.33 -7.44 7.34
N LEU A 15 -29.09 -8.61 6.73
CA LEU A 15 -28.81 -8.75 5.30
C LEU A 15 -30.12 -9.03 4.56
N GLY A 16 -30.29 -8.41 3.39
CA GLY A 16 -31.32 -8.80 2.43
C GLY A 16 -30.93 -10.06 1.65
N PRO A 17 -31.88 -10.69 0.93
CA PRO A 17 -31.60 -11.83 0.05
C PRO A 17 -30.46 -11.53 -0.93
N GLY A 18 -29.59 -12.50 -1.15
CA GLY A 18 -28.43 -12.40 -2.06
C GLY A 18 -27.31 -11.51 -1.56
N GLN A 19 -27.41 -10.93 -0.35
CA GLN A 19 -26.40 -10.00 0.16
C GLN A 19 -25.34 -10.70 1.00
N ILE A 20 -24.15 -10.10 0.96
CA ILE A 20 -23.04 -10.42 1.87
C ILE A 20 -22.57 -9.15 2.57
N ARG A 21 -22.06 -9.30 3.80
CA ARG A 21 -21.35 -8.26 4.52
C ARG A 21 -19.86 -8.50 4.42
N VAL A 22 -19.11 -7.47 4.04
CA VAL A 22 -17.66 -7.53 3.90
C VAL A 22 -17.01 -6.56 4.87
N GLN A 23 -16.06 -7.04 5.67
CA GLN A 23 -15.14 -6.21 6.42
C GLN A 23 -14.10 -5.65 5.46
N ILE A 24 -14.15 -4.34 5.24
CA ILE A 24 -13.29 -3.69 4.26
C ILE A 24 -11.86 -3.67 4.78
N ARG A 25 -10.92 -4.10 3.92
CA ARG A 25 -9.47 -4.01 4.15
C ARG A 25 -8.81 -2.96 3.28
N ALA A 26 -9.41 -2.67 2.12
CA ALA A 26 -8.97 -1.62 1.21
C ALA A 26 -10.11 -1.20 0.29
N ALA A 27 -10.20 0.08 -0.05
CA ALA A 27 -11.25 0.61 -0.92
C ALA A 27 -10.67 1.51 -2.02
N GLY A 28 -11.12 1.31 -3.25
CA GLY A 28 -10.66 2.10 -4.39
C GLY A 28 -11.34 3.47 -4.41
N LEU A 29 -10.54 4.53 -4.55
CA LEU A 29 -11.05 5.87 -4.81
C LEU A 29 -11.20 6.08 -6.33
N ASN A 30 -12.36 6.55 -6.75
CA ASN A 30 -12.73 6.79 -8.13
C ASN A 30 -12.96 8.28 -8.41
N PHE A 31 -12.86 8.68 -9.69
CA PHE A 31 -13.16 10.06 -10.07
C PHE A 31 -14.62 10.43 -9.78
N HIS A 32 -15.53 9.45 -9.85
CA HIS A 32 -16.92 9.57 -9.37
C HIS A 32 -16.98 10.17 -7.95
N ASP A 33 -16.23 9.60 -7.00
CA ASP A 33 -16.21 10.04 -5.60
C ASP A 33 -15.78 11.51 -5.50
N VAL A 34 -14.83 11.95 -6.35
CA VAL A 34 -14.39 13.34 -6.41
C VAL A 34 -15.49 14.27 -6.90
N VAL A 35 -16.26 13.86 -7.91
CA VAL A 35 -17.37 14.65 -8.47
C VAL A 35 -18.51 14.77 -7.44
N VAL A 36 -18.85 13.68 -6.74
CA VAL A 36 -19.78 13.69 -5.60
C VAL A 36 -19.29 14.62 -4.50
N ALA A 37 -18.02 14.51 -4.08
CA ALA A 37 -17.44 15.32 -3.02
C ALA A 37 -17.29 16.82 -3.37
N LEU A 38 -17.41 17.18 -4.64
CA LEU A 38 -17.47 18.56 -5.13
C LEU A 38 -18.91 19.06 -5.31
N ALA A 39 -19.92 18.24 -4.98
CA ALA A 39 -21.35 18.50 -5.19
C ALA A 39 -21.70 18.81 -6.65
N ALA A 40 -20.97 18.22 -7.59
CA ALA A 40 -21.24 18.35 -9.03
C ALA A 40 -22.29 17.35 -9.52
N ILE A 41 -22.53 16.27 -8.77
CA ILE A 41 -23.63 15.30 -8.96
C ILE A 41 -24.27 14.97 -7.59
N SER A 42 -25.41 14.27 -7.59
CA SER A 42 -26.12 13.83 -6.37
C SER A 42 -25.22 13.01 -5.44
N ASP A 43 -25.43 13.16 -4.13
CA ASP A 43 -24.78 12.32 -3.12
C ASP A 43 -25.52 10.99 -2.98
N GLU A 44 -25.01 9.99 -3.68
CA GLU A 44 -25.50 8.60 -3.63
C GLU A 44 -24.62 7.72 -2.73
N GLY A 45 -23.68 8.34 -2.00
CA GLY A 45 -22.67 7.69 -1.17
C GLY A 45 -21.32 7.55 -1.87
N LEU A 46 -20.26 7.46 -1.06
CA LEU A 46 -18.87 7.39 -1.52
C LEU A 46 -18.31 5.97 -1.43
N GLY A 47 -17.43 5.63 -2.38
CA GLY A 47 -16.72 4.36 -2.43
C GLY A 47 -17.56 3.29 -3.13
N ALA A 48 -17.24 3.06 -4.41
CA ALA A 48 -17.92 2.12 -5.28
C ALA A 48 -17.23 0.74 -5.39
N GLU A 49 -16.04 0.57 -4.80
CA GLU A 49 -15.31 -0.69 -4.86
C GLU A 49 -14.43 -0.92 -3.62
N ALA A 50 -14.21 -2.18 -3.29
CA ALA A 50 -13.31 -2.58 -2.22
C ALA A 50 -12.83 -4.01 -2.36
N ALA A 51 -11.87 -4.35 -1.51
CA ALA A 51 -11.50 -5.72 -1.18
C ALA A 51 -11.45 -5.90 0.34
N GLY A 52 -11.81 -7.10 0.80
CA GLY A 52 -11.98 -7.38 2.22
C GLY A 52 -12.29 -8.84 2.51
N VAL A 53 -12.80 -9.09 3.72
CA VAL A 53 -13.15 -10.43 4.21
C VAL A 53 -14.65 -10.51 4.45
N VAL A 54 -15.31 -11.56 3.98
CA VAL A 54 -16.73 -11.81 4.26
C VAL A 54 -16.93 -12.03 5.76
N VAL A 55 -17.90 -11.33 6.35
CA VAL A 55 -18.26 -11.45 7.78
C VAL A 55 -19.53 -12.26 7.94
N ASP A 56 -20.56 -11.91 7.17
CA ASP A 56 -21.88 -12.53 7.24
C ASP A 56 -22.42 -12.70 5.81
N THR A 57 -23.24 -13.72 5.59
CA THR A 57 -23.95 -13.98 4.34
C THR A 57 -25.45 -14.10 4.62
N ALA A 58 -26.29 -13.71 3.66
CA ALA A 58 -27.71 -14.06 3.72
C ALA A 58 -27.89 -15.58 3.54
N ASP A 59 -29.00 -16.11 4.07
CA ASP A 59 -29.26 -17.56 4.11
C ASP A 59 -29.34 -18.21 2.71
N ASP A 60 -29.66 -17.43 1.67
CA ASP A 60 -29.77 -17.88 0.29
C ASP A 60 -28.43 -17.81 -0.50
N VAL A 61 -27.37 -17.27 0.11
CA VAL A 61 -26.05 -17.18 -0.52
C VAL A 61 -25.22 -18.41 -0.18
N THR A 62 -24.80 -19.17 -1.20
CA THR A 62 -24.02 -20.40 -1.04
C THR A 62 -22.61 -20.35 -1.64
N ASP A 63 -22.32 -19.35 -2.48
CA ASP A 63 -21.02 -19.21 -3.18
C ASP A 63 -19.90 -18.65 -2.30
N PHE A 64 -20.23 -18.09 -1.13
CA PHE A 64 -19.28 -17.48 -0.20
C PHE A 64 -19.61 -17.87 1.24
N ALA A 65 -18.57 -17.92 2.07
CA ALA A 65 -18.66 -18.14 3.51
C ALA A 65 -17.92 -17.05 4.29
N PRO A 66 -18.28 -16.82 5.57
CA PRO A 66 -17.47 -16.00 6.47
C PRO A 66 -16.00 -16.41 6.48
N GLY A 67 -15.10 -15.44 6.36
CA GLY A 67 -13.66 -15.64 6.24
C GLY A 67 -13.11 -15.59 4.81
N ASP A 68 -13.97 -15.69 3.79
CA ASP A 68 -13.52 -15.60 2.39
C ASP A 68 -12.99 -14.21 2.04
N ALA A 69 -11.84 -14.18 1.34
CA ALA A 69 -11.27 -12.95 0.82
C ALA A 69 -11.92 -12.59 -0.52
N VAL A 70 -12.58 -11.44 -0.60
CA VAL A 70 -13.33 -10.98 -1.78
C VAL A 70 -12.91 -9.60 -2.26
N MET A 71 -13.06 -9.35 -3.56
CA MET A 71 -12.98 -8.02 -4.18
C MET A 71 -14.20 -7.80 -5.08
N GLY A 72 -14.68 -6.56 -5.17
CA GLY A 72 -15.82 -6.28 -6.02
C GLY A 72 -16.35 -4.87 -5.94
N LEU A 73 -17.53 -4.70 -6.54
CA LEU A 73 -18.28 -3.46 -6.54
C LEU A 73 -19.23 -3.41 -5.36
N PHE A 74 -19.39 -2.21 -4.81
CA PHE A 74 -20.28 -1.91 -3.71
C PHE A 74 -21.16 -0.75 -4.14
N PRO A 75 -22.48 -0.81 -3.90
CA PRO A 75 -23.41 0.25 -4.32
C PRO A 75 -23.04 1.60 -3.67
N ASN A 76 -22.62 1.59 -2.41
CA ASN A 76 -22.02 2.73 -1.72
C ASN A 76 -21.30 2.27 -0.44
N ASN A 77 -20.64 3.22 0.23
CA ASN A 77 -20.05 3.07 1.56
C ASN A 77 -18.87 2.08 1.65
N ALA A 78 -18.17 1.82 0.54
CA ALA A 78 -16.95 1.03 0.58
C ALA A 78 -15.85 1.68 1.44
N PHE A 79 -15.96 2.97 1.79
CA PHE A 79 -15.04 3.65 2.72
C PHE A 79 -15.36 3.43 4.20
N ALA A 80 -16.44 2.70 4.53
CA ALA A 80 -16.78 2.31 5.89
C ALA A 80 -15.98 1.07 6.34
N PRO A 81 -15.91 0.77 7.66
CA PRO A 81 -15.26 -0.44 8.17
C PRO A 81 -15.88 -1.75 7.64
N THR A 82 -17.18 -1.71 7.34
CA THR A 82 -17.94 -2.81 6.75
C THR A 82 -18.86 -2.26 5.67
N ALA A 83 -19.02 -2.99 4.58
CA ALA A 83 -19.97 -2.65 3.51
C ALA A 83 -20.80 -3.89 3.12
N THR A 84 -22.01 -3.68 2.64
CA THR A 84 -22.90 -4.74 2.16
C THR A 84 -23.02 -4.64 0.65
N THR A 85 -23.01 -5.78 -0.05
CA THR A 85 -23.18 -5.84 -1.51
C THR A 85 -23.87 -7.14 -1.91
N ASP A 86 -24.35 -7.21 -3.15
CA ASP A 86 -24.86 -8.44 -3.75
C ASP A 86 -23.70 -9.41 -4.01
N HIS A 87 -23.88 -10.69 -3.69
CA HIS A 87 -22.83 -11.71 -3.86
C HIS A 87 -22.32 -11.82 -5.32
N ARG A 88 -23.15 -11.45 -6.31
CA ARG A 88 -22.81 -11.47 -7.74
C ARG A 88 -21.91 -10.30 -8.16
N SER A 89 -21.82 -9.26 -7.33
CA SER A 89 -20.98 -8.08 -7.58
C SER A 89 -19.53 -8.26 -7.11
N VAL A 90 -19.21 -9.40 -6.49
CA VAL A 90 -17.88 -9.72 -5.96
C VAL A 90 -17.33 -11.03 -6.52
N VAL A 91 -16.01 -11.18 -6.43
CA VAL A 91 -15.28 -12.40 -6.74
C VAL A 91 -14.21 -12.65 -5.67
N ALA A 92 -13.73 -13.88 -5.54
CA ALA A 92 -12.61 -14.19 -4.67
C ALA A 92 -11.34 -13.42 -5.07
N VAL A 93 -10.55 -12.98 -4.09
CA VAL A 93 -9.25 -12.34 -4.34
C VAL A 93 -8.28 -13.39 -4.90
N PRO A 94 -7.64 -13.15 -6.07
CA PRO A 94 -6.64 -14.07 -6.61
C PRO A 94 -5.46 -14.29 -5.66
N PRO A 95 -4.90 -15.51 -5.59
CA PRO A 95 -3.73 -15.79 -4.76
C PRO A 95 -2.55 -14.84 -5.05
N GLY A 96 -1.91 -14.38 -3.98
CA GLY A 96 -0.74 -13.48 -4.07
C GLY A 96 -1.07 -12.00 -4.27
N TRP A 97 -2.35 -11.62 -4.36
CA TRP A 97 -2.75 -10.21 -4.41
C TRP A 97 -3.02 -9.68 -3.00
N SER A 98 -2.39 -8.55 -2.65
CA SER A 98 -2.76 -7.82 -1.43
C SER A 98 -4.12 -7.14 -1.58
N TYR A 99 -4.84 -6.90 -0.47
CA TYR A 99 -6.14 -6.20 -0.53
C TYR A 99 -6.10 -4.87 -1.29
N PRO A 100 -5.07 -4.00 -1.16
CA PRO A 100 -5.05 -2.78 -1.95
C PRO A 100 -4.79 -3.01 -3.45
N GLN A 101 -4.09 -4.09 -3.83
CA GLN A 101 -3.98 -4.48 -5.24
C GLN A 101 -5.34 -4.96 -5.74
N ALA A 102 -6.01 -5.83 -4.99
CA ALA A 102 -7.33 -6.33 -5.33
C ALA A 102 -8.38 -5.20 -5.44
N ALA A 103 -8.40 -4.27 -4.49
CA ALA A 103 -9.30 -3.10 -4.49
C ALA A 103 -9.01 -2.10 -5.64
N SER A 104 -7.92 -2.28 -6.39
CA SER A 104 -7.63 -1.44 -7.55
C SER A 104 -8.31 -1.89 -8.84
N VAL A 105 -8.84 -3.12 -8.86
CA VAL A 105 -9.27 -3.82 -10.06
C VAL A 105 -10.75 -3.61 -10.42
N PRO A 106 -11.73 -3.76 -9.51
CA PRO A 106 -13.15 -3.91 -9.86
C PRO A 106 -13.69 -2.85 -10.82
N ALA A 107 -13.74 -1.58 -10.42
CA ALA A 107 -14.37 -0.54 -11.22
C ALA A 107 -13.60 -0.25 -12.51
N ALA A 108 -12.26 -0.34 -12.47
CA ALA A 108 -11.42 -0.07 -13.63
C ALA A 108 -11.59 -1.14 -14.72
N TYR A 109 -11.48 -2.42 -14.34
CA TYR A 109 -11.53 -3.52 -15.30
C TYR A 109 -12.93 -3.89 -15.72
N ILE A 110 -13.94 -3.79 -14.84
CA ILE A 110 -15.33 -3.99 -15.25
C ILE A 110 -15.76 -2.90 -16.25
N THR A 111 -15.41 -1.63 -16.00
CA THR A 111 -15.67 -0.56 -16.98
C THR A 111 -14.94 -0.82 -18.30
N ALA A 112 -13.66 -1.15 -18.27
CA ALA A 112 -12.89 -1.39 -19.50
C ALA A 112 -13.39 -2.62 -20.27
N TYR A 113 -13.77 -3.69 -19.58
CA TYR A 113 -14.35 -4.90 -20.17
C TYR A 113 -15.69 -4.56 -20.84
N SER A 114 -16.63 -3.98 -20.11
CA SER A 114 -17.96 -3.67 -20.64
C SER A 114 -17.89 -2.68 -21.80
N VAL A 115 -17.01 -1.69 -21.75
CA VAL A 115 -16.84 -0.76 -22.87
C VAL A 115 -16.22 -1.44 -24.08
N LEU A 116 -15.09 -2.13 -23.94
CA LEU A 116 -14.35 -2.61 -25.10
C LEU A 116 -14.93 -3.90 -25.71
N ILE A 117 -15.47 -4.78 -24.87
CA ILE A 117 -15.95 -6.11 -25.29
C ILE A 117 -17.46 -6.07 -25.50
N ASP A 118 -18.24 -5.68 -24.47
CA ASP A 118 -19.69 -5.80 -24.54
C ASP A 118 -20.33 -4.75 -25.45
N ILE A 119 -19.91 -3.48 -25.31
CA ILE A 119 -20.50 -2.34 -26.03
C ILE A 119 -19.80 -2.11 -27.36
N ALA A 120 -18.49 -1.89 -27.32
CA ALA A 120 -17.73 -1.50 -28.49
C ALA A 120 -17.26 -2.69 -29.34
N GLN A 121 -17.37 -3.93 -28.85
CA GLN A 121 -17.06 -5.16 -29.60
C GLN A 121 -15.75 -5.04 -30.40
N VAL A 122 -14.69 -4.64 -29.71
CA VAL A 122 -13.37 -4.39 -30.30
C VAL A 122 -12.80 -5.69 -30.85
N SER A 123 -12.31 -5.62 -32.08
CA SER A 123 -11.68 -6.74 -32.79
C SER A 123 -10.22 -6.42 -33.15
N ALA A 124 -9.44 -7.45 -33.44
CA ALA A 124 -8.05 -7.31 -33.85
C ALA A 124 -7.90 -6.38 -35.06
N GLY A 125 -6.87 -5.52 -35.04
CA GLY A 125 -6.59 -4.53 -36.09
C GLY A 125 -7.46 -3.26 -36.05
N GLN A 126 -8.47 -3.19 -35.16
CA GLN A 126 -9.22 -1.97 -34.94
C GLN A 126 -8.41 -0.94 -34.17
N ARG A 127 -8.62 0.34 -34.49
CA ARG A 127 -7.99 1.47 -33.81
C ARG A 127 -8.83 1.95 -32.65
N VAL A 128 -8.22 1.99 -31.47
CA VAL A 128 -8.89 2.36 -30.22
C VAL A 128 -8.18 3.55 -29.62
N LEU A 129 -8.90 4.67 -29.51
CA LEU A 129 -8.44 5.85 -28.78
C LEU A 129 -8.92 5.80 -27.33
N ILE A 130 -7.97 5.85 -26.39
CA ILE A 130 -8.20 5.81 -24.95
C ILE A 130 -7.77 7.15 -24.32
N HIS A 131 -8.73 7.91 -23.82
CA HIS A 131 -8.43 9.14 -23.09
C HIS A 131 -8.06 8.90 -21.63
N SER A 132 -7.31 9.84 -21.04
CA SER A 132 -6.84 9.78 -19.65
C SER A 132 -6.12 8.48 -19.31
N ALA A 133 -5.35 7.95 -20.28
CA ALA A 133 -4.82 6.59 -20.32
C ALA A 133 -3.87 6.23 -19.17
N ALA A 134 -3.29 7.22 -18.48
CA ALA A 134 -2.45 6.98 -17.31
C ALA A 134 -3.25 6.73 -16.01
N GLY A 135 -4.57 6.93 -16.01
CA GLY A 135 -5.49 6.63 -14.91
C GLY A 135 -5.91 5.15 -14.86
N GLY A 136 -6.71 4.78 -13.87
CA GLY A 136 -7.05 3.37 -13.64
C GLY A 136 -7.80 2.69 -14.78
N VAL A 137 -8.92 3.27 -15.24
CA VAL A 137 -9.69 2.74 -16.39
C VAL A 137 -8.84 2.75 -17.66
N GLY A 138 -8.08 3.81 -17.90
CA GLY A 138 -7.22 3.95 -19.06
C GLY A 138 -6.17 2.83 -19.18
N GLN A 139 -5.47 2.54 -18.08
CA GLN A 139 -4.50 1.44 -18.06
C GLN A 139 -5.15 0.06 -18.19
N ALA A 140 -6.34 -0.14 -17.60
CA ALA A 140 -7.11 -1.37 -17.77
C ALA A 140 -7.54 -1.55 -19.24
N ALA A 141 -8.06 -0.49 -19.86
CA ALA A 141 -8.48 -0.47 -21.26
C ALA A 141 -7.31 -0.73 -22.22
N ILE A 142 -6.12 -0.16 -21.98
CA ILE A 142 -4.92 -0.44 -22.79
C ILE A 142 -4.60 -1.94 -22.77
N ARG A 143 -4.63 -2.58 -21.60
CA ARG A 143 -4.31 -4.01 -21.47
C ARG A 143 -5.31 -4.89 -22.20
N ILE A 144 -6.60 -4.61 -22.06
CA ILE A 144 -7.66 -5.36 -22.74
C ILE A 144 -7.58 -5.13 -24.26
N ALA A 145 -7.45 -3.88 -24.71
CA ALA A 145 -7.34 -3.56 -26.14
C ALA A 145 -6.11 -4.23 -26.78
N ALA A 146 -4.95 -4.20 -26.11
CA ALA A 146 -3.76 -4.90 -26.58
C ALA A 146 -3.95 -6.43 -26.64
N HIS A 147 -4.64 -7.02 -25.67
CA HIS A 147 -4.98 -8.46 -25.69
C HIS A 147 -5.90 -8.83 -26.87
N LEU A 148 -6.85 -7.96 -27.20
CA LEU A 148 -7.74 -8.12 -28.37
C LEU A 148 -7.02 -7.88 -29.71
N GLY A 149 -5.75 -7.49 -29.70
CA GLY A 149 -4.97 -7.19 -30.90
C GLY A 149 -5.34 -5.85 -31.55
N ALA A 150 -5.90 -4.91 -30.79
CA ALA A 150 -6.23 -3.58 -31.27
C ALA A 150 -4.98 -2.67 -31.36
N GLU A 151 -5.02 -1.72 -32.30
CA GLU A 151 -4.04 -0.66 -32.42
C GLU A 151 -4.43 0.50 -31.49
N VAL A 152 -3.66 0.70 -30.42
CA VAL A 152 -4.04 1.62 -29.34
C VAL A 152 -3.41 3.01 -29.54
N PHE A 153 -4.25 4.03 -29.46
CA PHE A 153 -3.90 5.45 -29.35
C PHE A 153 -4.32 5.95 -27.98
N ALA A 154 -3.51 6.81 -27.35
CA ALA A 154 -3.71 7.17 -25.96
C ALA A 154 -3.39 8.63 -25.67
N THR A 155 -4.24 9.29 -24.87
CA THR A 155 -3.92 10.62 -24.34
C THR A 155 -3.65 10.58 -22.84
N ALA A 156 -2.65 11.34 -22.39
CA ALA A 156 -2.41 11.59 -20.98
C ALA A 156 -1.75 12.97 -20.78
N HIS A 157 -1.66 13.43 -19.53
CA HIS A 157 -0.85 14.60 -19.21
C HIS A 157 0.61 14.35 -19.65
N PRO A 158 1.32 15.32 -20.27
CA PRO A 158 2.68 15.11 -20.79
C PRO A 158 3.68 14.50 -19.78
N ALA A 159 3.65 14.99 -18.53
CA ALA A 159 4.46 14.42 -17.43
C ALA A 159 4.25 12.90 -17.19
N LYS A 160 3.18 12.30 -17.72
CA LYS A 160 2.82 10.89 -17.58
C LYS A 160 3.00 10.07 -18.86
N HIS A 161 3.47 10.66 -19.97
CA HIS A 161 3.69 9.92 -21.23
C HIS A 161 4.67 8.75 -21.07
N HIS A 162 5.63 8.85 -20.16
CA HIS A 162 6.54 7.75 -19.82
C HIS A 162 5.81 6.47 -19.33
N ILE A 163 4.61 6.61 -18.73
CA ILE A 163 3.79 5.46 -18.32
C ILE A 163 3.19 4.77 -19.55
N LEU A 164 2.71 5.54 -20.54
CA LEU A 164 2.13 4.99 -21.77
C LEU A 164 3.19 4.26 -22.60
N ARG A 165 4.40 4.84 -22.71
CA ARG A 165 5.56 4.14 -23.28
C ARG A 165 5.88 2.85 -22.54
N GLY A 166 5.85 2.88 -21.20
CA GLY A 166 6.06 1.69 -20.37
C GLY A 166 4.97 0.60 -20.55
N LEU A 167 3.80 0.97 -21.07
CA LEU A 167 2.73 0.04 -21.44
C LEU A 167 2.81 -0.42 -22.90
N GLY A 168 3.86 -0.03 -23.64
CA GLY A 168 4.10 -0.46 -25.01
C GLY A 168 3.40 0.36 -26.09
N ILE A 169 2.86 1.53 -25.75
CA ILE A 169 2.25 2.43 -26.76
C ILE A 169 3.36 3.15 -27.54
N PRO A 170 3.34 3.13 -28.88
CA PRO A 170 4.28 3.89 -29.73
C PRO A 170 4.24 5.40 -29.45
N GLU A 171 5.35 6.10 -29.69
CA GLU A 171 5.45 7.55 -29.37
C GLU A 171 4.49 8.40 -30.22
N ASP A 172 4.31 8.04 -31.48
CA ASP A 172 3.36 8.67 -32.42
C ASP A 172 1.89 8.33 -32.12
N HIS A 173 1.65 7.36 -31.22
CA HIS A 173 0.32 7.01 -30.72
C HIS A 173 0.01 7.66 -29.36
N ILE A 174 0.89 8.53 -28.87
CA ILE A 174 0.74 9.24 -27.59
C ILE A 174 0.54 10.72 -27.84
N ALA A 175 -0.51 11.30 -27.25
CA ALA A 175 -0.73 12.73 -27.28
C ALA A 175 -1.11 13.31 -25.90
N SER A 176 -1.11 14.64 -25.82
CA SER A 176 -1.51 15.36 -24.62
C SER A 176 -3.02 15.28 -24.40
N SER A 177 -3.45 15.03 -23.16
CA SER A 177 -4.86 15.11 -22.76
C SER A 177 -5.27 16.51 -22.28
N ARG A 178 -4.44 17.53 -22.55
CA ARG A 178 -4.61 18.92 -22.07
C ARG A 178 -4.73 19.95 -23.19
N THR A 179 -4.59 19.50 -24.42
CA THR A 179 -4.55 20.29 -25.65
C THR A 179 -5.34 19.54 -26.71
N LEU A 180 -5.83 20.21 -27.75
CA LEU A 180 -6.61 19.60 -28.84
C LEU A 180 -5.73 19.04 -29.97
N ASP A 181 -4.42 19.21 -29.86
CA ASP A 181 -3.39 18.74 -30.81
C ASP A 181 -3.35 17.22 -31.00
N PHE A 182 -3.99 16.44 -30.11
CA PHE A 182 -4.17 15.01 -30.32
C PHE A 182 -4.95 14.70 -31.60
N GLY A 183 -5.84 15.60 -32.04
CA GLY A 183 -6.57 15.47 -33.30
C GLY A 183 -5.62 15.33 -34.49
N ASP A 184 -4.78 16.33 -34.69
CA ASP A 184 -3.80 16.35 -35.78
C ASP A 184 -2.74 15.25 -35.62
N THR A 185 -2.27 15.03 -34.39
CA THR A 185 -1.26 14.00 -34.08
C THR A 185 -1.75 12.62 -34.52
N PHE A 186 -2.99 12.25 -34.17
CA PHE A 186 -3.52 10.93 -34.48
C PHE A 186 -4.02 10.80 -35.91
N ALA A 187 -4.48 11.89 -36.54
CA ALA A 187 -4.78 11.88 -37.97
C ALA A 187 -3.52 11.59 -38.81
N ALA A 188 -2.38 12.18 -38.43
CA ALA A 188 -1.09 11.95 -39.07
C ALA A 188 -0.57 10.51 -38.84
N ALA A 189 -0.54 10.06 -37.59
CA ALA A 189 -0.07 8.72 -37.23
C ALA A 189 -0.97 7.61 -37.81
N GLY A 190 -2.29 7.86 -37.89
CA GLY A 190 -3.25 6.94 -38.48
C GLY A 190 -3.20 6.85 -40.01
N GLY A 191 -2.34 7.61 -40.70
CA GLY A 191 -2.31 7.63 -42.17
C GLY A 191 -3.64 8.08 -42.77
N GLY A 192 -4.34 9.01 -42.12
CA GLY A 192 -5.63 9.54 -42.55
C GLY A 192 -6.86 8.67 -42.24
N ARG A 193 -6.68 7.45 -41.71
CA ARG A 193 -7.80 6.62 -41.23
C ARG A 193 -8.15 6.97 -39.77
N GLY A 194 -9.43 7.21 -39.50
CA GLY A 194 -9.95 7.53 -38.17
C GLY A 194 -9.91 6.37 -37.17
N MET A 195 -10.51 6.59 -36.00
CA MET A 195 -10.60 5.65 -34.89
C MET A 195 -11.86 4.79 -35.01
N ASP A 196 -11.72 3.47 -34.93
CA ASP A 196 -12.85 2.54 -34.96
C ASP A 196 -13.63 2.58 -33.63
N VAL A 197 -12.93 2.86 -32.52
CA VAL A 197 -13.50 3.02 -31.18
C VAL A 197 -12.84 4.18 -30.44
N VAL A 198 -13.63 4.99 -29.75
CA VAL A 198 -13.15 6.01 -28.81
C VAL A 198 -13.74 5.75 -27.43
N LEU A 199 -12.88 5.53 -26.44
CA LEU A 199 -13.22 5.52 -25.02
C LEU A 199 -12.94 6.91 -24.44
N ASN A 200 -13.99 7.72 -24.27
CA ASN A 200 -13.87 9.10 -23.81
C ASN A 200 -14.12 9.27 -22.31
N SER A 201 -13.31 10.14 -21.70
CA SER A 201 -13.50 10.64 -20.33
C SER A 201 -13.21 12.14 -20.20
N LEU A 202 -13.02 12.85 -21.33
CA LEU A 202 -12.76 14.28 -21.39
C LEU A 202 -14.09 15.04 -21.56
N ARG A 203 -14.03 16.38 -21.53
CA ARG A 203 -15.22 17.25 -21.51
C ARG A 203 -15.05 18.46 -22.43
N GLY A 204 -16.14 19.11 -22.79
CA GLY A 204 -16.17 20.32 -23.62
C GLY A 204 -15.64 20.04 -25.03
N GLU A 205 -14.87 20.99 -25.56
CA GLU A 205 -14.28 20.92 -26.92
C GLU A 205 -13.44 19.67 -27.17
N PHE A 206 -12.95 19.00 -26.12
CA PHE A 206 -12.25 17.72 -26.25
C PHE A 206 -13.18 16.60 -26.73
N VAL A 207 -14.45 16.59 -26.29
CA VAL A 207 -15.45 15.61 -26.77
C VAL A 207 -15.67 15.82 -28.26
N ASP A 208 -15.83 17.07 -28.67
CA ASP A 208 -16.09 17.43 -30.07
C ASP A 208 -14.89 17.06 -30.94
N ALA A 209 -13.66 17.39 -30.53
CA ALA A 209 -12.44 16.97 -31.22
C ALA A 209 -12.32 15.44 -31.33
N SER A 210 -12.72 14.70 -30.30
CA SER A 210 -12.69 13.23 -30.31
C SER A 210 -13.76 12.62 -31.21
N LEU A 211 -14.95 13.23 -31.32
CA LEU A 211 -16.00 12.79 -32.26
C LEU A 211 -15.53 12.93 -33.72
N HIS A 212 -14.79 14.00 -34.05
CA HIS A 212 -14.23 14.19 -35.39
C HIS A 212 -13.17 13.14 -35.78
N LEU A 213 -12.55 12.48 -34.80
CA LEU A 213 -11.58 11.41 -35.06
C LEU A 213 -12.22 10.06 -35.35
N VAL A 214 -13.50 9.87 -35.06
CA VAL A 214 -14.16 8.58 -35.23
C VAL A 214 -14.32 8.27 -36.72
N ALA A 215 -13.90 7.08 -37.13
CA ALA A 215 -14.07 6.60 -38.49
C ALA A 215 -15.57 6.35 -38.80
N PRO A 216 -15.98 6.39 -40.08
CA PRO A 216 -17.33 5.97 -40.47
C PRO A 216 -17.67 4.56 -39.94
N GLY A 217 -18.83 4.41 -39.30
CA GLY A 217 -19.22 3.15 -38.63
C GLY A 217 -18.58 2.93 -37.26
N GLY A 218 -17.78 3.89 -36.78
CA GLY A 218 -17.10 3.81 -35.50
C GLY A 218 -18.02 3.99 -34.29
N ARG A 219 -17.49 3.63 -33.12
CA ARG A 219 -18.22 3.64 -31.84
C ARG A 219 -17.56 4.60 -30.86
N PHE A 220 -18.34 5.55 -30.35
CA PHE A 220 -17.92 6.47 -29.31
C PHE A 220 -18.58 6.07 -28.00
N VAL A 221 -17.77 5.71 -27.00
CA VAL A 221 -18.25 5.33 -25.67
C VAL A 221 -17.81 6.35 -24.65
N GLU A 222 -18.78 7.09 -24.12
CA GLU A 222 -18.62 8.11 -23.10
C GLU A 222 -18.70 7.48 -21.70
N ILE A 223 -17.65 7.62 -20.90
CA ILE A 223 -17.66 7.27 -19.47
C ILE A 223 -17.57 8.52 -18.57
N GLY A 224 -17.56 9.71 -19.17
CA GLY A 224 -17.68 10.98 -18.46
C GLY A 224 -19.04 11.11 -17.76
N LYS A 225 -19.03 11.70 -16.57
CA LYS A 225 -20.24 11.93 -15.74
C LYS A 225 -20.86 13.31 -15.94
N THR A 226 -20.20 14.17 -16.71
CA THR A 226 -20.60 15.56 -16.95
C THR A 226 -20.47 15.84 -18.43
N ASP A 227 -21.31 16.71 -18.98
CA ASP A 227 -21.27 17.10 -20.40
C ASP A 227 -21.55 15.92 -21.38
N ILE A 228 -22.41 14.99 -20.96
CA ILE A 228 -22.89 13.88 -21.79
C ILE A 228 -23.74 14.44 -22.94
N ARG A 229 -23.49 13.98 -24.16
CA ARG A 229 -24.22 14.43 -25.36
C ARG A 229 -25.48 13.60 -25.61
N SER A 230 -26.44 14.19 -26.30
CA SER A 230 -27.60 13.47 -26.82
C SER A 230 -27.18 12.58 -27.98
N ALA A 231 -27.50 11.28 -27.90
CA ALA A 231 -27.20 10.34 -28.99
C ALA A 231 -27.89 10.75 -30.30
N ALA A 232 -29.09 11.34 -30.23
CA ALA A 232 -29.81 11.82 -31.40
C ALA A 232 -29.11 13.00 -32.07
N ASP A 233 -28.55 13.93 -31.28
CA ASP A 233 -27.86 15.10 -31.81
C ASP A 233 -26.52 14.69 -32.43
N VAL A 234 -25.79 13.78 -31.78
CA VAL A 234 -24.53 13.22 -32.32
C VAL A 234 -24.78 12.46 -33.63
N ALA A 235 -25.87 11.68 -33.72
CA ALA A 235 -26.21 10.98 -34.95
C ALA A 235 -26.56 11.93 -36.11
N GLN A 236 -27.09 13.13 -35.82
CA GLN A 236 -27.38 14.15 -36.82
C GLN A 236 -26.10 14.86 -37.31
N THR A 237 -25.16 15.18 -36.41
CA THR A 237 -23.92 15.90 -36.76
C THR A 237 -22.81 14.99 -37.27
N HIS A 238 -22.79 13.72 -36.85
CA HIS A 238 -21.81 12.70 -37.23
C HIS A 238 -22.53 11.44 -37.77
N PRO A 239 -23.09 11.49 -38.99
CA PRO A 239 -23.86 10.38 -39.53
C PRO A 239 -23.02 9.10 -39.67
N GLY A 240 -23.57 7.98 -39.21
CA GLY A 240 -22.91 6.66 -39.23
C GLY A 240 -22.06 6.34 -38.00
N LEU A 241 -21.97 7.25 -37.02
CA LEU A 241 -21.33 7.01 -35.73
C LEU A 241 -22.34 6.47 -34.71
N SER A 242 -21.92 5.48 -33.90
CA SER A 242 -22.71 5.01 -32.76
C SER A 242 -22.21 5.64 -31.45
N TYR A 243 -23.06 6.39 -30.75
CA TYR A 243 -22.74 7.03 -29.48
C TYR A 243 -23.39 6.30 -28.30
N HIS A 244 -22.59 5.91 -27.31
CA HIS A 244 -23.05 5.23 -26.09
C HIS A 244 -22.54 5.96 -24.86
N ALA A 245 -23.43 6.34 -23.95
CA ALA A 245 -23.05 6.75 -22.60
C ALA A 245 -23.12 5.54 -21.68
N TYR A 246 -22.00 5.20 -21.04
CA TYR A 246 -21.91 4.06 -20.13
C TYR A 246 -21.72 4.52 -18.69
N ASP A 247 -22.55 4.00 -17.80
CA ASP A 247 -22.47 4.26 -16.37
C ASP A 247 -22.44 2.96 -15.55
N LEU A 248 -21.29 2.69 -14.92
CA LEU A 248 -21.12 1.54 -14.04
C LEU A 248 -22.05 1.57 -12.82
N SER A 249 -22.40 2.76 -12.27
CA SER A 249 -23.28 2.82 -11.09
C SER A 249 -24.72 2.41 -11.40
N ALA A 250 -25.10 2.37 -12.67
CA ALA A 250 -26.42 1.91 -13.11
C ALA A 250 -26.43 0.42 -13.52
N ALA A 251 -25.29 -0.27 -13.47
CA ALA A 251 -25.20 -1.67 -13.88
C ALA A 251 -25.93 -2.60 -12.88
N THR A 252 -26.70 -3.55 -13.40
CA THR A 252 -27.38 -4.55 -12.56
C THR A 252 -26.38 -5.61 -12.06
N PRO A 253 -26.67 -6.30 -10.93
CA PRO A 253 -25.81 -7.39 -10.45
C PRO A 253 -25.54 -8.47 -11.51
N GLU A 254 -26.50 -8.76 -12.40
CA GLU A 254 -26.33 -9.73 -13.49
C GLU A 254 -25.34 -9.25 -14.55
N GLN A 255 -25.37 -7.96 -14.91
CA GLN A 255 -24.40 -7.36 -15.82
C GLN A 255 -23.00 -7.35 -15.22
N VAL A 256 -22.89 -7.03 -13.93
CA VAL A 256 -21.61 -7.07 -13.21
C VAL A 256 -21.07 -8.50 -13.13
N GLN A 257 -21.93 -9.49 -12.86
CA GLN A 257 -21.55 -10.90 -12.84
C GLN A 257 -21.04 -11.38 -14.21
N HIS A 258 -21.72 -10.98 -15.29
CA HIS A 258 -21.29 -11.28 -16.66
C HIS A 258 -19.89 -10.72 -16.94
N ALA A 259 -19.68 -9.43 -16.65
CA ALA A 259 -18.37 -8.80 -16.83
C ALA A 259 -17.29 -9.46 -15.94
N TRP A 260 -17.64 -9.87 -14.71
CA TRP A 260 -16.72 -10.60 -13.84
C TRP A 260 -16.30 -11.95 -14.41
N ALA A 261 -17.19 -12.68 -15.08
CA ALA A 261 -16.84 -13.95 -15.72
C ALA A 261 -15.69 -13.76 -16.72
N GLY A 262 -15.82 -12.80 -17.63
CA GLY A 262 -14.77 -12.49 -18.61
C GLY A 262 -13.50 -11.91 -17.97
N VAL A 263 -13.64 -10.99 -17.00
CA VAL A 263 -12.48 -10.44 -16.27
C VAL A 263 -11.71 -11.54 -15.53
N ARG A 264 -12.37 -12.54 -14.93
CA ARG A 264 -11.72 -13.67 -14.27
C ARG A 264 -10.92 -14.55 -15.24
N GLU A 265 -11.42 -14.75 -16.45
CA GLU A 265 -10.68 -15.45 -17.50
C GLU A 265 -9.41 -14.69 -17.89
N LEU A 266 -9.51 -13.38 -18.05
CA LEU A 266 -8.35 -12.52 -18.36
C LEU A 266 -7.33 -12.44 -17.21
N ILE A 267 -7.78 -12.50 -15.95
CA ILE A 267 -6.88 -12.63 -14.78
C ILE A 267 -6.17 -13.98 -14.82
N SER A 268 -6.90 -15.06 -15.03
CA SER A 268 -6.35 -16.42 -15.04
C SER A 268 -5.38 -16.64 -16.21
N GLY A 269 -5.64 -16.00 -17.36
CA GLY A 269 -4.76 -15.97 -18.52
C GLY A 269 -3.54 -15.04 -18.38
N GLY A 270 -3.39 -14.32 -17.26
CA GLY A 270 -2.26 -13.42 -17.00
C GLY A 270 -2.29 -12.11 -17.80
N VAL A 271 -3.41 -11.77 -18.43
CA VAL A 271 -3.62 -10.51 -19.16
C VAL A 271 -3.80 -9.36 -18.18
N ILE A 272 -4.62 -9.59 -17.15
CA ILE A 272 -4.92 -8.61 -16.11
C ILE A 272 -3.94 -8.74 -14.96
N ALA A 273 -3.33 -7.61 -14.61
CA ALA A 273 -2.53 -7.46 -13.41
C ALA A 273 -3.10 -6.31 -12.55
N PRO A 274 -2.84 -6.29 -11.24
CA PRO A 274 -3.20 -5.16 -10.40
C PRO A 274 -2.62 -3.86 -10.94
N LEU A 275 -3.38 -2.77 -10.83
CA LEU A 275 -2.91 -1.45 -11.24
C LEU A 275 -1.85 -0.93 -10.25
N PRO A 276 -0.97 -0.01 -10.67
CA PRO A 276 -0.14 0.74 -9.72
C PRO A 276 -1.02 1.43 -8.67
N VAL A 277 -0.74 1.20 -7.39
CA VAL A 277 -1.56 1.70 -6.27
C VAL A 277 -0.84 2.80 -5.51
N THR A 278 -1.49 3.95 -5.36
CA THR A 278 -1.11 4.98 -4.39
C THR A 278 -1.98 4.83 -3.14
N ARG A 279 -1.39 4.44 -2.01
CA ARG A 279 -2.12 4.16 -0.76
C ARG A 279 -2.24 5.40 0.14
N TYR A 280 -3.40 5.60 0.74
CA TYR A 280 -3.63 6.57 1.82
C TYR A 280 -4.39 5.88 2.95
N GLY A 281 -4.04 6.15 4.21
CA GLY A 281 -4.93 5.82 5.32
C GLY A 281 -6.24 6.60 5.21
N LEU A 282 -7.34 6.01 5.67
CA LEU A 282 -8.70 6.58 5.57
C LEU A 282 -8.78 7.98 6.18
N LEU A 283 -8.07 8.23 7.29
CA LEU A 283 -8.01 9.56 7.92
C LEU A 283 -7.34 10.63 7.05
N ARG A 284 -6.61 10.22 6.01
CA ARG A 284 -5.98 11.08 5.00
C ARG A 284 -6.82 11.19 3.72
N ALA A 285 -8.07 10.71 3.71
CA ALA A 285 -8.96 10.81 2.56
C ALA A 285 -9.03 12.22 1.97
N PRO A 286 -9.13 13.33 2.72
CA PRO A 286 -9.14 14.67 2.12
C PRO A 286 -7.89 14.98 1.27
N GLN A 287 -6.73 14.42 1.60
CA GLN A 287 -5.53 14.55 0.78
C GLN A 287 -5.60 13.66 -0.47
N ALA A 288 -6.06 12.41 -0.32
CA ALA A 288 -6.27 11.48 -1.42
C ALA A 288 -7.20 12.07 -2.50
N PHE A 289 -8.34 12.62 -2.07
CA PHE A 289 -9.30 13.30 -2.94
C PHE A 289 -8.69 14.53 -3.65
N ARG A 290 -7.86 15.33 -2.95
CA ARG A 290 -7.14 16.45 -3.58
C ARG A 290 -6.14 15.98 -4.63
N ASP A 291 -5.36 14.95 -4.33
CA ASP A 291 -4.37 14.41 -5.28
C ASP A 291 -5.06 13.76 -6.49
N MET A 292 -6.26 13.19 -6.30
CA MET A 292 -7.09 12.72 -7.40
C MET A 292 -7.64 13.86 -8.26
N SER A 293 -8.25 14.89 -7.65
CA SER A 293 -8.86 16.00 -8.40
C SER A 293 -7.84 16.83 -9.18
N GLN A 294 -6.61 16.92 -8.68
CA GLN A 294 -5.48 17.56 -9.36
C GLN A 294 -4.77 16.63 -10.36
N ALA A 295 -5.28 15.40 -10.57
CA ALA A 295 -4.71 14.38 -11.44
C ALA A 295 -3.22 14.10 -11.16
N ARG A 296 -2.79 14.13 -9.89
CA ARG A 296 -1.39 13.90 -9.48
C ARG A 296 -1.00 12.43 -9.37
N HIS A 297 -1.99 11.54 -9.27
CA HIS A 297 -1.79 10.09 -9.16
C HIS A 297 -1.67 9.42 -10.52
N THR A 298 -1.12 8.20 -10.51
CA THR A 298 -1.08 7.27 -11.64
C THR A 298 -1.73 5.97 -11.20
N GLY A 299 -2.42 5.28 -12.11
CA GLY A 299 -3.14 4.05 -11.78
C GLY A 299 -4.31 4.33 -10.83
N LYS A 300 -4.30 3.73 -9.64
CA LYS A 300 -5.39 3.81 -8.67
C LYS A 300 -4.96 4.39 -7.34
N ILE A 301 -5.81 5.22 -6.74
CA ILE A 301 -5.70 5.58 -5.32
C ILE A 301 -6.54 4.60 -4.51
N VAL A 302 -5.97 4.09 -3.42
CA VAL A 302 -6.66 3.18 -2.50
C VAL A 302 -6.61 3.73 -1.08
N LEU A 303 -7.77 3.71 -0.41
CA LEU A 303 -7.93 4.06 0.99
C LEU A 303 -7.86 2.79 1.83
N THR A 304 -7.02 2.80 2.87
CA THR A 304 -6.94 1.70 3.85
C THR A 304 -7.55 2.15 5.17
N PRO A 305 -8.45 1.35 5.78
CA PRO A 305 -8.97 1.65 7.10
C PRO A 305 -7.84 1.61 8.14
N PRO A 306 -8.04 2.25 9.31
CA PRO A 306 -7.12 2.13 10.43
C PRO A 306 -6.86 0.67 10.77
N ALA A 307 -5.63 0.38 11.18
CA ALA A 307 -5.25 -0.96 11.63
C ALA A 307 -6.11 -1.37 12.84
N VAL A 308 -6.76 -2.53 12.75
CA VAL A 308 -7.39 -3.18 13.89
C VAL A 308 -6.51 -4.38 14.24
N LEU A 309 -5.97 -4.39 15.45
CA LEU A 309 -5.21 -5.53 15.94
C LEU A 309 -6.19 -6.65 16.28
N ASP A 310 -5.96 -7.82 15.70
CA ASP A 310 -6.70 -9.03 16.05
C ASP A 310 -6.26 -9.51 17.45
N PRO A 311 -7.17 -9.55 18.44
CA PRO A 311 -6.86 -10.07 19.77
C PRO A 311 -6.34 -11.51 19.78
N GLN A 312 -6.73 -12.33 18.79
CA GLN A 312 -6.29 -13.73 18.66
C GLN A 312 -4.97 -13.88 17.90
N GLY A 313 -4.51 -12.82 17.24
CA GLY A 313 -3.23 -12.80 16.55
C GLY A 313 -2.04 -12.57 17.50
N THR A 314 -0.87 -13.00 17.07
CA THR A 314 0.40 -12.81 17.77
C THR A 314 1.03 -11.46 17.38
N VAL A 315 1.48 -10.69 18.38
CA VAL A 315 2.28 -9.48 18.17
C VAL A 315 3.75 -9.75 18.50
N LEU A 316 4.64 -9.59 17.51
CA LEU A 316 6.08 -9.69 17.68
C LEU A 316 6.69 -8.34 18.07
N ILE A 317 7.42 -8.28 19.18
CA ILE A 317 8.14 -7.08 19.62
C ILE A 317 9.63 -7.38 19.75
N THR A 318 10.45 -6.85 18.84
CA THR A 318 11.91 -6.96 18.93
C THR A 318 12.49 -5.91 19.86
N GLY A 319 13.49 -6.27 20.66
CA GLY A 319 13.88 -5.42 21.79
C GLY A 319 12.79 -5.37 22.86
N GLY A 320 11.93 -6.40 22.90
CA GLY A 320 10.71 -6.43 23.71
C GLY A 320 10.96 -6.39 25.22
N THR A 321 12.15 -6.79 25.67
CA THR A 321 12.59 -6.71 27.07
C THR A 321 13.18 -5.35 27.46
N GLY A 322 13.39 -4.44 26.50
CA GLY A 322 13.85 -3.08 26.76
C GLY A 322 12.71 -2.18 27.27
N MET A 323 13.06 -1.00 27.81
CA MET A 323 12.07 -0.07 28.40
C MET A 323 10.91 0.25 27.46
N LEU A 324 11.20 0.66 26.22
CA LEU A 324 10.14 0.95 25.24
C LEU A 324 9.38 -0.32 24.84
N GLY A 325 10.08 -1.43 24.63
CA GLY A 325 9.46 -2.71 24.28
C GLY A 325 8.41 -3.13 25.31
N GLY A 326 8.76 -3.13 26.60
CA GLY A 326 7.84 -3.46 27.69
C GLY A 326 6.70 -2.45 27.85
N LEU A 327 6.98 -1.15 27.72
CA LEU A 327 5.96 -0.10 27.79
C LEU A 327 4.90 -0.26 26.70
N PHE A 328 5.33 -0.51 25.45
CA PHE A 328 4.41 -0.70 24.34
C PHE A 328 3.73 -2.06 24.36
N ALA A 329 4.37 -3.11 24.88
CA ALA A 329 3.73 -4.40 25.14
C ALA A 329 2.50 -4.24 26.05
N GLU A 330 2.66 -3.55 27.18
CA GLU A 330 1.58 -3.28 28.13
C GLU A 330 0.45 -2.43 27.51
N HIS A 331 0.81 -1.42 26.73
CA HIS A 331 -0.16 -0.58 26.03
C HIS A 331 -0.96 -1.33 24.97
N LEU A 332 -0.33 -2.28 24.26
CA LEU A 332 -1.03 -3.11 23.27
C LEU A 332 -2.04 -4.06 23.94
N ILE A 333 -1.75 -4.58 25.13
CA ILE A 333 -2.69 -5.42 25.88
C ILE A 333 -3.89 -4.58 26.36
N THR A 334 -3.60 -3.45 26.99
CA THR A 334 -4.59 -2.63 27.71
C THR A 334 -5.40 -1.71 26.79
N GLY A 335 -4.75 -1.12 25.78
CA GLY A 335 -5.35 -0.18 24.84
C GLY A 335 -5.92 -0.82 23.57
N TYR A 336 -5.32 -1.94 23.12
CA TYR A 336 -5.69 -2.59 21.86
C TYR A 336 -6.21 -4.02 22.02
N GLY A 337 -6.22 -4.56 23.23
CA GLY A 337 -6.77 -5.88 23.48
C GLY A 337 -5.88 -7.03 22.98
N ALA A 338 -4.60 -6.80 22.70
CA ALA A 338 -3.68 -7.86 22.32
C ALA A 338 -3.63 -8.94 23.43
N ARG A 339 -3.69 -10.21 23.05
CA ARG A 339 -3.64 -11.33 24.00
C ARG A 339 -2.44 -12.23 23.84
N ARG A 340 -1.72 -12.17 22.72
CA ARG A 340 -0.54 -13.00 22.47
C ARG A 340 0.64 -12.15 22.08
N LEU A 341 1.68 -12.15 22.92
CA LEU A 341 2.89 -11.38 22.70
C LEU A 341 4.10 -12.32 22.56
N LEU A 342 4.84 -12.14 21.48
CA LEU A 342 6.17 -12.71 21.29
C LEU A 342 7.22 -11.61 21.46
N LEU A 343 7.86 -11.57 22.62
CA LEU A 343 8.94 -10.63 22.91
C LEU A 343 10.28 -11.28 22.57
N THR A 344 11.15 -10.57 21.85
CA THR A 344 12.49 -11.07 21.54
C THR A 344 13.59 -10.10 21.94
N SER A 345 14.67 -10.66 22.47
CA SER A 345 15.93 -9.98 22.72
C SER A 345 17.08 -11.01 22.66
N ARG A 346 18.33 -10.56 22.52
CA ARG A 346 19.49 -11.47 22.49
C ARG A 346 19.63 -12.35 23.73
N ARG A 347 19.14 -11.89 24.90
CA ARG A 347 19.20 -12.62 26.18
C ARG A 347 17.94 -13.44 26.47
N GLY A 348 16.85 -13.22 25.73
CA GLY A 348 15.58 -13.89 25.99
C GLY A 348 15.09 -13.70 27.45
N ALA A 349 14.56 -14.78 28.03
CA ALA A 349 14.06 -14.82 29.41
C ALA A 349 15.16 -14.98 30.48
N SER A 350 16.44 -14.89 30.12
CA SER A 350 17.55 -15.22 31.03
C SER A 350 17.86 -14.15 32.08
N THR A 351 17.08 -13.07 32.16
CA THR A 351 17.31 -11.97 33.12
C THR A 351 16.12 -11.81 34.07
N PRO A 352 16.35 -11.43 35.34
CA PRO A 352 15.26 -11.19 36.29
C PRO A 352 14.23 -10.18 35.76
N GLU A 353 14.68 -9.11 35.10
CA GLU A 353 13.81 -8.07 34.55
C GLU A 353 12.89 -8.60 33.43
N ALA A 354 13.36 -9.58 32.65
CA ALA A 354 12.54 -10.23 31.63
C ALA A 354 11.46 -11.11 32.26
N VAL A 355 11.78 -11.82 33.34
CA VAL A 355 10.81 -12.65 34.09
C VAL A 355 9.76 -11.76 34.75
N GLU A 356 10.16 -10.68 35.41
CA GLU A 356 9.24 -9.70 36.01
C GLU A 356 8.35 -9.03 34.96
N LEU A 357 8.89 -8.69 33.78
CA LEU A 357 8.11 -8.17 32.66
C LEU A 357 7.07 -9.19 32.19
N ALA A 358 7.46 -10.46 32.01
CA ALA A 358 6.52 -11.51 31.60
C ALA A 358 5.37 -11.65 32.60
N GLN A 359 5.67 -11.74 33.90
CA GLN A 359 4.66 -11.85 34.95
C GLN A 359 3.71 -10.66 34.98
N ARG A 360 4.25 -9.43 34.83
CA ARG A 360 3.42 -8.22 34.77
C ARG A 360 2.46 -8.24 33.58
N LEU A 361 2.95 -8.59 32.40
CA LEU A 361 2.15 -8.65 31.17
C LEU A 361 1.11 -9.80 31.22
N GLN A 362 1.47 -10.94 31.81
CA GLN A 362 0.55 -12.05 32.06
C GLN A 362 -0.55 -11.66 33.05
N GLY A 363 -0.22 -10.89 34.09
CA GLY A 363 -1.20 -10.32 35.03
C GLY A 363 -2.22 -9.38 34.37
N LEU A 364 -1.91 -8.83 33.19
CA LEU A 364 -2.83 -8.03 32.37
C LEU A 364 -3.69 -8.87 31.41
N GLY A 365 -3.55 -10.20 31.43
CA GLY A 365 -4.37 -11.13 30.66
C GLY A 365 -3.80 -11.50 29.28
N ALA A 366 -2.49 -11.38 29.08
CA ALA A 366 -1.82 -11.82 27.86
C ALA A 366 -1.03 -13.12 28.07
N ASP A 367 -1.01 -13.97 27.04
CA ASP A 367 -0.03 -15.03 26.86
C ASP A 367 1.27 -14.41 26.30
N VAL A 368 2.39 -14.63 27.01
CA VAL A 368 3.66 -13.94 26.74
C VAL A 368 4.76 -14.97 26.61
N THR A 369 5.37 -15.00 25.43
CA THR A 369 6.59 -15.77 25.16
C THR A 369 7.76 -14.81 25.04
N ILE A 370 8.83 -15.03 25.81
CA ILE A 370 10.09 -14.30 25.67
C ILE A 370 11.16 -15.23 25.10
N SER A 371 11.58 -14.97 23.85
CA SER A 371 12.56 -15.79 23.14
C SER A 371 13.92 -15.10 23.05
N ALA A 372 14.99 -15.89 23.17
CA ALA A 372 16.33 -15.45 22.84
C ALA A 372 16.51 -15.52 21.31
N CYS A 373 16.78 -14.40 20.65
CA CYS A 373 17.06 -14.36 19.23
C CYS A 373 17.83 -13.08 18.87
N ASP A 374 18.88 -13.22 18.07
CA ASP A 374 19.50 -12.11 17.38
C ASP A 374 18.72 -11.81 16.08
N CYS A 375 17.98 -10.70 16.06
CA CYS A 375 17.21 -10.30 14.88
C CYS A 375 18.10 -9.93 13.68
N ALA A 376 19.41 -9.71 13.89
CA ALA A 376 20.37 -9.52 12.80
C ALA A 376 20.84 -10.86 12.19
N ASN A 377 20.50 -12.00 12.80
CA ASN A 377 20.72 -13.32 12.23
C ASN A 377 19.44 -13.76 11.48
N PRO A 378 19.45 -13.81 10.12
CA PRO A 378 18.26 -14.13 9.35
C PRO A 378 17.73 -15.55 9.62
N SER A 379 18.60 -16.50 9.97
CA SER A 379 18.20 -17.89 10.22
C SER A 379 17.49 -18.03 11.57
N GLU A 380 18.00 -17.38 12.62
CA GLU A 380 17.34 -17.35 13.93
C GLU A 380 15.99 -16.64 13.85
N LEU A 381 15.93 -15.51 13.16
CA LEU A 381 14.68 -14.76 13.00
C LEU A 381 13.64 -15.54 12.19
N ALA A 382 14.05 -16.25 11.14
CA ALA A 382 13.16 -17.12 10.37
C ALA A 382 12.62 -18.26 11.23
N ALA A 383 13.47 -18.91 12.04
CA ALA A 383 13.04 -19.95 12.97
C ALA A 383 12.06 -19.42 14.03
N LEU A 384 12.30 -18.22 14.57
CA LEU A 384 11.42 -17.57 15.53
C LEU A 384 10.04 -17.23 14.94
N ILE A 385 9.99 -16.70 13.71
CA ILE A 385 8.72 -16.42 13.03
C ILE A 385 8.00 -17.74 12.69
N GLY A 386 8.75 -18.76 12.26
CA GLY A 386 8.21 -20.08 11.94
C GLY A 386 7.68 -20.86 13.15
N SER A 387 8.04 -20.48 14.38
CA SER A 387 7.49 -21.10 15.60
C SER A 387 6.13 -20.52 16.02
N ILE A 388 5.63 -19.49 15.33
CA ILE A 388 4.32 -18.90 15.63
C ILE A 388 3.22 -19.87 15.18
N PRO A 389 2.28 -20.28 16.07
CA PRO A 389 1.23 -21.22 15.72
C PRO A 389 0.31 -20.68 14.61
N ALA A 390 -0.14 -21.58 13.72
CA ALA A 390 -1.05 -21.21 12.63
C ALA A 390 -2.43 -20.77 13.15
N GLU A 391 -2.85 -21.27 14.31
CA GLU A 391 -4.09 -20.91 14.98
C GLU A 391 -4.06 -19.48 15.53
N HIS A 392 -2.85 -18.94 15.75
CA HIS A 392 -2.60 -17.62 16.30
C HIS A 392 -1.55 -16.87 15.48
N PRO A 393 -1.87 -16.54 14.22
CA PRO A 393 -0.90 -16.07 13.25
C PRO A 393 -0.28 -14.74 13.65
N LEU A 394 0.89 -14.42 13.10
CA LEU A 394 1.53 -13.11 13.27
C LEU A 394 0.67 -12.02 12.61
N THR A 395 0.17 -11.07 13.39
CA THR A 395 -0.68 -9.97 12.89
C THR A 395 -0.07 -8.59 13.07
N ALA A 396 0.96 -8.44 13.90
CA ALA A 396 1.70 -7.18 14.02
C ALA A 396 3.16 -7.36 14.42
N VAL A 397 3.99 -6.42 13.97
CA VAL A 397 5.42 -6.34 14.31
C VAL A 397 5.75 -4.94 14.83
N ILE A 398 6.37 -4.87 16.01
CA ILE A 398 6.93 -3.65 16.58
C ILE A 398 8.45 -3.81 16.71
N HIS A 399 9.20 -3.11 15.86
CA HIS A 399 10.65 -3.12 15.88
C HIS A 399 11.20 -2.03 16.80
N ALA A 400 11.36 -2.37 18.08
CA ALA A 400 11.93 -1.50 19.12
C ALA A 400 13.41 -1.80 19.44
N ALA A 401 14.04 -2.73 18.70
CA ALA A 401 15.45 -3.07 18.93
C ALA A 401 16.38 -1.92 18.51
N GLY A 402 17.52 -1.84 19.18
CA GLY A 402 18.57 -0.87 18.89
C GLY A 402 19.68 -0.93 19.91
N VAL A 403 20.85 -0.46 19.49
CA VAL A 403 22.01 -0.20 20.33
C VAL A 403 22.59 1.17 19.95
N LEU A 404 23.28 1.80 20.89
CA LEU A 404 24.07 3.01 20.66
C LEU A 404 25.56 2.65 20.74
N ASP A 405 26.35 3.31 19.90
CA ASP A 405 27.80 3.16 19.86
C ASP A 405 28.38 4.45 19.28
N ASP A 406 28.29 5.50 20.09
CA ASP A 406 28.45 6.88 19.65
C ASP A 406 29.92 7.21 19.40
N ALA A 407 30.19 7.85 18.26
CA ALA A 407 31.51 8.35 17.89
C ALA A 407 31.37 9.54 16.94
N VAL A 408 32.25 10.53 17.09
CA VAL A 408 32.40 11.57 16.07
C VAL A 408 32.83 10.95 14.75
N THR A 409 32.36 11.48 13.62
CA THR A 409 32.56 10.86 12.30
C THR A 409 34.03 10.59 11.97
N SER A 410 34.97 11.40 12.47
CA SER A 410 36.41 11.20 12.27
C SER A 410 37.01 10.03 13.06
N GLN A 411 36.31 9.53 14.08
CA GLN A 411 36.73 8.43 14.96
C GLN A 411 35.82 7.21 14.86
N LEU A 412 34.71 7.31 14.12
CA LEU A 412 33.77 6.22 13.93
C LEU A 412 34.46 5.06 13.21
N THR A 413 34.56 3.91 13.90
CA THR A 413 35.14 2.71 13.32
C THR A 413 34.10 1.92 12.52
N ALA A 414 34.57 1.04 11.62
CA ALA A 414 33.72 0.13 10.88
C ALA A 414 32.89 -0.78 11.79
N GLN A 415 33.49 -1.29 12.87
CA GLN A 415 32.80 -2.18 13.80
C GLN A 415 31.64 -1.47 14.52
N GLN A 416 31.84 -0.23 14.97
CA GLN A 416 30.80 0.57 15.62
C GLN A 416 29.67 0.93 14.64
N LEU A 417 29.98 1.13 13.37
CA LEU A 417 28.96 1.29 12.32
C LEU A 417 28.17 0.00 12.11
N ASP A 418 28.85 -1.12 11.93
CA ASP A 418 28.24 -2.43 11.67
C ASP A 418 27.36 -2.90 12.83
N ASN A 419 27.80 -2.70 14.09
CA ASN A 419 27.03 -3.04 15.29
C ASN A 419 25.67 -2.33 15.32
N VAL A 420 25.65 -1.03 15.01
CA VAL A 420 24.43 -0.20 15.06
C VAL A 420 23.51 -0.49 13.87
N LEU A 421 24.07 -0.70 12.68
CA LEU A 421 23.30 -1.09 11.50
C LEU A 421 22.66 -2.48 11.68
N ALA A 422 23.40 -3.46 12.20
CA ALA A 422 22.90 -4.82 12.42
C ALA A 422 21.65 -4.84 13.32
N ALA A 423 21.73 -4.16 14.46
CA ALA A 423 20.66 -4.15 15.46
C ALA A 423 19.38 -3.40 15.04
N LYS A 424 19.46 -2.53 14.02
CA LYS A 424 18.33 -1.73 13.53
C LYS A 424 18.02 -2.00 12.06
N ALA A 425 18.90 -1.58 11.16
CA ALA A 425 18.66 -1.62 9.72
C ALA A 425 18.55 -3.05 9.20
N ASP A 426 19.52 -3.91 9.51
CA ASP A 426 19.53 -5.29 9.00
C ASP A 426 18.38 -6.10 9.61
N SER A 427 18.17 -5.97 10.92
CA SER A 427 17.04 -6.60 11.63
C SER A 427 15.68 -6.21 11.01
N ALA A 428 15.45 -4.93 10.74
CA ALA A 428 14.21 -4.46 10.12
C ALA A 428 14.07 -4.95 8.67
N TRP A 429 15.17 -5.04 7.92
CA TRP A 429 15.18 -5.56 6.56
C TRP A 429 14.82 -7.05 6.52
N TYR A 430 15.36 -7.86 7.44
CA TYR A 430 15.00 -9.28 7.53
C TYR A 430 13.56 -9.49 7.97
N LEU A 431 13.07 -8.71 8.96
CA LEU A 431 11.65 -8.70 9.32
C LEU A 431 10.77 -8.38 8.11
N HIS A 432 11.14 -7.38 7.32
CA HIS A 432 10.41 -7.02 6.10
C HIS A 432 10.34 -8.19 5.11
N GLN A 433 11.46 -8.85 4.83
CA GLN A 433 11.50 -9.97 3.88
C GLN A 433 10.72 -11.19 4.37
N LEU A 434 10.93 -11.59 5.63
CA LEU A 434 10.29 -12.77 6.22
C LEU A 434 8.78 -12.60 6.42
N THR A 435 8.29 -11.36 6.48
CA THR A 435 6.86 -11.04 6.61
C THR A 435 6.29 -10.39 5.34
N ALA A 436 6.95 -10.54 4.18
CA ALA A 436 6.48 -9.94 2.93
C ALA A 436 5.12 -10.49 2.48
N ASN A 437 4.86 -11.77 2.76
CA ASN A 437 3.62 -12.47 2.41
C ASN A 437 2.66 -12.63 3.60
N THR A 438 2.95 -11.97 4.72
CA THR A 438 2.09 -12.00 5.91
C THR A 438 1.21 -10.74 5.92
N GLU A 439 -0.10 -10.91 6.05
CA GLU A 439 -1.00 -9.78 6.23
C GLU A 439 -0.86 -9.24 7.66
N LEU A 440 -0.08 -8.17 7.81
CA LEU A 440 0.08 -7.49 9.09
C LEU A 440 -0.88 -6.31 9.19
N ALA A 441 -1.61 -6.23 10.30
CA ALA A 441 -2.36 -5.04 10.69
C ALA A 441 -1.42 -3.87 10.97
N ALA A 442 -0.22 -4.11 11.52
CA ALA A 442 0.77 -3.07 11.80
C ALA A 442 2.21 -3.56 11.65
N PHE A 443 3.06 -2.73 11.03
CA PHE A 443 4.51 -2.90 11.01
C PHE A 443 5.18 -1.60 11.48
N VAL A 444 5.46 -1.48 12.77
CA VAL A 444 5.94 -0.22 13.36
C VAL A 444 7.44 -0.29 13.63
N LEU A 445 8.17 0.68 13.10
CA LEU A 445 9.62 0.82 13.24
C LEU A 445 9.94 1.97 14.20
N PHE A 446 10.67 1.70 15.28
CA PHE A 446 11.12 2.76 16.18
C PHE A 446 12.44 3.33 15.65
N SER A 447 12.28 4.44 14.93
CA SER A 447 13.36 5.29 14.44
C SER A 447 13.71 6.35 15.50
N SER A 448 14.53 7.33 15.11
CA SER A 448 14.91 8.44 15.98
C SER A 448 14.93 9.76 15.22
N ALA A 449 14.56 10.84 15.91
CA ALA A 449 14.74 12.21 15.43
C ALA A 449 16.20 12.50 15.04
N ALA A 450 17.18 11.79 15.60
CA ALA A 450 18.59 11.87 15.20
C ALA A 450 18.81 11.51 13.72
N GLY A 451 18.02 10.59 13.15
CA GLY A 451 18.07 10.21 11.74
C GLY A 451 17.55 11.30 10.79
N VAL A 452 16.72 12.23 11.28
CA VAL A 452 16.11 13.29 10.45
C VAL A 452 16.75 14.65 10.70
N LEU A 453 17.01 14.98 11.96
CA LEU A 453 17.56 16.29 12.36
C LEU A 453 19.09 16.27 12.43
N GLY A 454 19.69 15.07 12.47
CA GLY A 454 21.10 14.88 12.81
C GLY A 454 21.33 14.99 14.32
N ALA A 455 22.24 14.18 14.84
CA ALA A 455 22.75 14.28 16.19
C ALA A 455 24.29 14.16 16.14
N PRO A 456 25.04 15.17 16.63
CA PRO A 456 26.50 15.10 16.66
C PRO A 456 26.97 13.88 17.45
N GLY A 457 27.91 13.11 16.88
CA GLY A 457 28.41 11.87 17.50
C GLY A 457 27.59 10.62 17.18
N GLN A 458 26.48 10.73 16.44
CA GLN A 458 25.55 9.63 16.18
C GLN A 458 25.40 9.35 14.68
N ALA A 459 26.47 9.44 13.90
CA ALA A 459 26.40 9.29 12.44
C ALA A 459 25.94 7.87 12.02
N ASN A 460 26.46 6.83 12.67
CA ASN A 460 26.01 5.44 12.50
C ASN A 460 24.55 5.23 12.89
N TYR A 461 24.13 5.78 14.04
CA TYR A 461 22.75 5.68 14.51
C TYR A 461 21.77 6.44 13.62
N ALA A 462 22.13 7.64 13.17
CA ALA A 462 21.34 8.42 12.22
C ALA A 462 21.17 7.66 10.89
N ALA A 463 22.25 7.05 10.37
CA ALA A 463 22.19 6.24 9.16
C ALA A 463 21.26 5.03 9.31
N ALA A 464 21.35 4.29 10.43
CA ALA A 464 20.47 3.15 10.69
C ALA A 464 18.98 3.54 10.75
N ASN A 465 18.67 4.66 11.41
CA ASN A 465 17.30 5.17 11.50
C ASN A 465 16.78 5.71 10.16
N ALA A 466 17.64 6.30 9.33
CA ALA A 466 17.28 6.72 7.98
C ALA A 466 16.87 5.53 7.09
N VAL A 467 17.47 4.34 7.30
CA VAL A 467 17.04 3.10 6.63
C VAL A 467 15.64 2.71 7.08
N LEU A 468 15.33 2.75 8.38
CA LEU A 468 13.97 2.46 8.88
C LEU A 468 12.93 3.43 8.29
N ASP A 469 13.28 4.71 8.24
CA ASP A 469 12.45 5.75 7.63
C ASP A 469 12.25 5.54 6.13
N ALA A 470 13.23 4.99 5.41
CA ALA A 470 13.06 4.63 4.02
C ALA A 470 12.17 3.39 3.87
N LEU A 471 12.44 2.35 4.66
CA LEU A 471 11.69 1.10 4.65
C LEU A 471 10.19 1.31 4.91
N ALA A 472 9.82 2.22 5.82
CA ALA A 472 8.41 2.52 6.08
C ALA A 472 7.68 3.18 4.90
N ARG A 473 8.40 3.84 3.99
CA ARG A 473 7.80 4.41 2.76
C ARG A 473 7.58 3.36 1.68
N GLU A 474 8.47 2.37 1.63
CA GLU A 474 8.45 1.30 0.62
C GLU A 474 7.51 0.16 1.04
N ARG A 475 7.54 -0.25 2.32
CA ARG A 475 6.70 -1.32 2.85
C ARG A 475 5.28 -0.79 3.09
N PRO A 476 4.26 -1.39 2.47
CA PRO A 476 2.88 -1.00 2.76
C PRO A 476 2.50 -1.25 4.23
N ALA A 477 1.65 -0.39 4.78
CA ALA A 477 1.20 -0.44 6.18
C ALA A 477 2.33 -0.39 7.23
N ALA A 478 3.54 0.02 6.83
CA ALA A 478 4.62 0.29 7.75
C ALA A 478 4.62 1.74 8.23
N ILE A 479 4.99 1.95 9.49
CA ILE A 479 5.07 3.27 10.11
C ILE A 479 6.41 3.37 10.83
N SER A 480 7.23 4.35 10.43
CA SER A 480 8.43 4.74 11.16
C SER A 480 8.13 5.91 12.09
N LEU A 481 8.44 5.72 13.37
CA LEU A 481 8.31 6.74 14.42
C LEU A 481 9.70 7.22 14.81
N ALA A 482 10.08 8.40 14.30
CA ALA A 482 11.35 9.04 14.60
C ALA A 482 11.29 9.72 15.98
N TRP A 483 11.37 8.90 17.03
CA TRP A 483 11.21 9.33 18.42
C TRP A 483 12.26 10.36 18.85
N GLY A 484 11.82 11.32 19.68
CA GLY A 484 12.72 12.12 20.52
C GLY A 484 13.26 11.32 21.70
N TYR A 485 13.93 12.00 22.64
CA TYR A 485 14.42 11.35 23.85
C TYR A 485 13.30 11.18 24.90
N TRP A 486 13.39 10.11 25.70
CA TRP A 486 12.33 9.68 26.62
C TRP A 486 12.69 9.92 28.11
N GLN A 487 11.67 10.02 28.96
CA GLN A 487 11.75 10.04 30.41
C GLN A 487 11.01 8.84 31.04
N PRO A 488 11.56 8.21 32.09
CA PRO A 488 12.89 8.43 32.67
C PRO A 488 14.02 7.96 31.73
N SER A 489 15.20 8.55 31.86
CA SER A 489 16.43 8.08 31.18
C SER A 489 16.74 6.67 31.68
N SER A 490 16.49 5.67 30.85
CA SER A 490 16.63 4.25 31.18
C SER A 490 16.91 3.45 29.91
N GLY A 491 17.61 2.33 30.01
CA GLY A 491 18.13 1.61 28.85
C GLY A 491 19.10 2.49 28.06
N MET A 492 18.90 2.61 26.74
CA MET A 492 19.81 3.37 25.83
C MET A 492 19.99 4.86 26.20
N THR A 493 19.04 5.48 26.90
CA THR A 493 19.16 6.89 27.32
C THR A 493 19.69 7.06 28.74
N GLY A 494 20.07 5.96 29.41
CA GLY A 494 20.60 5.96 30.78
C GLY A 494 21.94 6.69 30.91
N ASP A 495 22.79 6.61 29.88
CA ASP A 495 24.14 7.20 29.87
C ASP A 495 24.18 8.67 29.42
N LEU A 496 23.02 9.29 29.13
CA LEU A 496 22.96 10.71 28.80
C LEU A 496 23.35 11.55 30.02
N ASP A 497 24.53 12.15 29.97
CA ASP A 497 25.02 13.01 31.04
C ASP A 497 24.19 14.31 31.16
N THR A 498 24.39 15.04 32.25
CA THR A 498 23.71 16.32 32.50
C THR A 498 23.96 17.36 31.40
N ARG A 499 25.11 17.33 30.70
CA ARG A 499 25.47 18.27 29.64
C ARG A 499 24.73 17.97 28.33
N ASP A 500 24.57 16.70 27.97
CA ASP A 500 23.81 16.26 26.80
C ASP A 500 22.33 16.61 26.96
N ARG A 501 21.76 16.37 28.15
CA ARG A 501 20.39 16.79 28.48
C ARG A 501 20.20 18.30 28.38
N THR A 502 21.17 19.06 28.87
CA THR A 502 21.15 20.53 28.80
C THR A 502 21.24 21.01 27.34
N ARG A 503 22.04 20.36 26.50
CA ARG A 503 22.17 20.67 25.07
C ARG A 503 20.89 20.36 24.31
N LEU A 504 20.28 19.20 24.54
CA LEU A 504 19.00 18.79 23.94
C LEU A 504 17.88 19.77 24.33
N THR A 505 17.81 20.16 25.60
CA THR A 505 16.83 21.15 26.10
C THR A 505 17.05 22.52 25.45
N ARG A 506 18.30 22.99 25.32
CA ARG A 506 18.63 24.24 24.61
C ARG A 506 18.30 24.21 23.12
N SER A 507 18.32 23.03 22.49
CA SER A 507 17.88 22.85 21.10
C SER A 507 16.35 22.79 20.94
N GLY A 508 15.60 22.97 22.03
CA GLY A 508 14.13 23.00 22.03
C GLY A 508 13.47 21.62 22.09
N MET A 509 14.24 20.56 22.31
CA MET A 509 13.71 19.20 22.49
C MET A 509 13.34 18.97 23.95
N VAL A 510 12.06 18.67 24.19
CA VAL A 510 11.50 18.33 25.50
C VAL A 510 11.41 16.80 25.60
N PRO A 511 11.71 16.21 26.77
CA PRO A 511 11.61 14.77 26.92
C PRO A 511 10.18 14.29 26.75
N ILE A 512 10.03 13.12 26.15
CA ILE A 512 8.75 12.43 25.97
C ILE A 512 8.49 11.59 27.21
N THR A 513 7.38 11.84 27.91
CA THR A 513 6.94 10.96 29.00
C THR A 513 6.24 9.72 28.44
N ALA A 514 6.16 8.64 29.23
CA ALA A 514 5.46 7.41 28.85
C ALA A 514 4.06 7.68 28.27
N GLY A 515 3.20 8.37 29.01
CA GLY A 515 1.84 8.67 28.56
C GLY A 515 1.77 9.53 27.29
N GLN A 516 2.75 10.41 27.05
CA GLN A 516 2.82 11.18 25.81
C GLN A 516 3.22 10.31 24.63
N GLY A 517 4.21 9.45 24.82
CA GLY A 517 4.65 8.50 23.81
C GLY A 517 3.53 7.54 23.39
N LEU A 518 2.79 7.00 24.35
CA LEU A 518 1.63 6.13 24.07
C LEU A 518 0.54 6.87 23.26
N ALA A 519 0.16 8.09 23.66
CA ALA A 519 -0.83 8.87 22.92
C ALA A 519 -0.37 9.24 21.49
N LEU A 520 0.93 9.47 21.29
CA LEU A 520 1.50 9.72 19.96
C LEU A 520 1.53 8.45 19.12
N PHE A 521 1.80 7.29 19.72
CA PHE A 521 1.70 5.99 19.04
C PHE A 521 0.26 5.72 18.57
N ASP A 522 -0.74 5.99 19.41
CA ASP A 522 -2.16 5.82 19.04
C ASP A 522 -2.54 6.69 17.84
N ALA A 523 -2.11 7.97 17.87
CA ALA A 523 -2.35 8.90 16.78
C ALA A 523 -1.62 8.46 15.49
N ALA A 524 -0.42 7.89 15.61
CA ALA A 524 0.36 7.39 14.47
C ALA A 524 -0.32 6.19 13.79
N LEU A 525 -0.73 5.18 14.57
CA LEU A 525 -1.46 4.02 14.06
C LEU A 525 -2.76 4.42 13.36
N SER A 526 -3.45 5.44 13.89
CA SER A 526 -4.68 5.96 13.30
C SER A 526 -4.43 6.67 11.96
N GLN A 527 -3.37 7.48 11.85
CA GLN A 527 -3.08 8.28 10.66
C GLN A 527 -2.45 7.48 9.50
N GLN A 528 -1.78 6.36 9.82
CA GLN A 528 -1.07 5.51 8.84
C GLN A 528 -0.16 6.32 7.88
N HIS A 529 0.52 7.35 8.42
CA HIS A 529 1.54 8.07 7.68
C HIS A 529 2.86 7.30 7.78
N PRO A 530 3.57 7.04 6.67
CA PRO A 530 4.73 6.15 6.68
C PRO A 530 5.84 6.66 7.59
N ASN A 531 6.08 7.99 7.64
CA ASN A 531 7.11 8.57 8.49
C ASN A 531 6.55 9.69 9.35
N LEU A 532 6.71 9.57 10.66
CA LEU A 532 6.27 10.56 11.62
C LEU A 532 7.41 10.89 12.55
N ILE A 533 7.65 12.18 12.73
CA ILE A 533 8.41 12.66 13.88
C ILE A 533 7.35 12.98 14.93
N PRO A 534 7.41 12.39 16.13
CA PRO A 534 6.57 12.76 17.26
C PRO A 534 7.30 13.77 18.16
N PRO A 535 7.36 15.08 17.84
CA PRO A 535 7.99 16.03 18.74
C PRO A 535 7.00 16.49 19.81
N ARG A 536 7.55 16.84 20.97
CA ARG A 536 6.97 17.89 21.80
C ARG A 536 7.71 19.19 21.50
N SER A 537 7.20 19.98 20.55
CA SER A 537 7.60 21.40 20.45
C SER A 537 6.66 22.24 21.31
N ALA A 538 7.19 23.20 22.08
CA ALA A 538 6.35 24.24 22.70
C ALA A 538 5.42 24.89 21.66
N PRO A 539 4.21 25.35 22.03
CA PRO A 539 3.28 25.99 21.10
C PRO A 539 3.98 27.14 20.36
N GLY A 540 4.04 27.09 19.01
CA GLY A 540 4.52 28.20 18.18
C GLY A 540 5.79 27.99 17.34
N ARG A 541 6.50 26.85 17.42
CA ARG A 541 7.74 26.62 16.63
C ARG A 541 7.73 25.46 15.62
N CYS A 542 6.57 24.95 15.24
CA CYS A 542 6.49 24.07 14.06
C CYS A 542 6.47 24.91 12.78
N ARG A 543 7.65 25.32 12.27
CA ARG A 543 7.76 25.79 10.88
C ARG A 543 7.70 24.57 9.94
N ARG A 544 7.13 24.75 8.76
CA ARG A 544 7.04 23.77 7.67
C ARG A 544 8.45 23.20 7.38
N TRP A 545 8.65 21.90 7.56
CA TRP A 545 9.93 21.23 7.36
C TRP A 545 10.12 20.81 5.90
N PRO A 546 11.35 20.87 5.34
CA PRO A 546 11.63 20.38 4.00
C PRO A 546 11.58 18.85 3.96
N GLY A 547 10.81 18.29 3.01
CA GLY A 547 10.68 16.84 2.79
C GLY A 547 9.29 16.26 3.08
N LYS A 548 9.05 15.01 2.67
CA LYS A 548 7.76 14.27 2.83
C LYS A 548 7.48 13.82 4.28
N THR A 549 8.19 14.33 5.29
CA THR A 549 8.06 13.90 6.70
C THR A 549 7.02 14.75 7.42
N ALA A 550 6.01 14.11 8.02
CA ALA A 550 4.95 14.82 8.74
C ALA A 550 5.28 14.94 10.24
N CYS A 551 4.96 16.10 10.81
CA CYS A 551 5.04 16.32 12.25
C CYS A 551 3.72 15.87 12.89
N LEU A 552 3.78 14.89 13.80
CA LEU A 552 2.59 14.43 14.50
C LEU A 552 2.17 15.45 15.56
N ARG A 553 0.88 15.84 15.55
CA ARG A 553 0.25 16.61 16.63
C ARG A 553 -0.80 15.73 17.29
N SER A 554 -0.89 15.78 18.62
CA SER A 554 -1.95 15.09 19.36
C SER A 554 -3.32 15.64 18.93
N CYS A 555 -4.17 14.78 18.35
CA CYS A 555 -5.60 15.06 18.15
C CYS A 555 -6.41 14.64 19.39
N PRO A 556 -7.60 15.23 19.64
CA PRO A 556 -8.49 14.75 20.68
C PRO A 556 -8.84 13.27 20.46
N ARG A 557 -8.80 12.51 21.55
CA ARG A 557 -8.92 11.05 21.69
C ARG A 557 -9.98 10.44 20.76
N TRP A 558 -9.57 9.49 19.90
CA TRP A 558 -10.46 8.47 19.32
C TRP A 558 -10.59 7.33 20.33
N SER A 559 -11.81 6.86 20.60
CA SER A 559 -12.06 5.66 21.42
C SER A 559 -12.78 4.63 20.53
N PRO A 560 -12.38 3.35 20.55
CA PRO A 560 -13.10 2.30 19.83
C PRO A 560 -14.55 2.21 20.37
N PRO A 561 -15.58 1.97 19.53
CA PRO A 561 -16.92 1.67 20.01
C PRO A 561 -16.92 0.26 20.61
N GLY A 562 -17.31 0.10 21.88
CA GLY A 562 -17.63 -1.24 22.41
C GLY A 562 -17.53 -1.49 23.92
N LEU A 563 -16.84 -0.66 24.71
CA LEU A 563 -16.66 -0.95 26.15
C LEU A 563 -16.79 0.32 27.01
N ARG A 564 -18.02 0.73 27.31
CA ARG A 564 -18.32 1.55 28.49
C ARG A 564 -19.65 1.12 29.13
N PRO A 565 -19.69 0.84 30.44
CA PRO A 565 -20.95 0.73 31.17
C PRO A 565 -21.60 2.13 31.32
N PRO A 566 -22.94 2.22 31.39
CA PRO A 566 -23.63 3.50 31.42
C PRO A 566 -23.42 4.20 32.77
N ARG A 567 -23.18 5.51 32.75
CA ARG A 567 -23.32 6.39 33.92
C ARG A 567 -24.28 7.54 33.60
N PRO A 568 -25.08 7.98 34.59
CA PRO A 568 -26.25 8.80 34.36
C PRO A 568 -25.90 10.28 34.12
N THR A 569 -26.70 10.94 33.29
CA THR A 569 -26.69 12.38 33.02
C THR A 569 -27.32 13.17 34.17
N PRO A 570 -26.92 14.44 34.36
CA PRO A 570 -27.90 15.50 34.13
C PRO A 570 -27.38 16.74 33.35
N ALA A 571 -28.32 17.24 32.53
CA ALA A 571 -28.66 18.60 32.09
C ALA A 571 -27.60 19.73 31.85
N ARG A 572 -27.71 20.28 30.62
CA ARG A 572 -27.57 21.67 30.06
C ARG A 572 -27.07 22.80 30.98
N TRP A 573 -26.29 23.78 30.50
CA TRP A 573 -26.71 24.93 29.66
C TRP A 573 -25.52 25.66 28.96
N ARG A 574 -25.83 26.49 27.94
CA ARG A 574 -25.01 27.49 27.20
C ARG A 574 -25.84 28.79 27.08
N PRO A 575 -25.35 29.93 26.52
CA PRO A 575 -24.00 30.53 26.46
C PRO A 575 -24.00 32.06 26.77
N GLY A 576 -22.83 32.71 26.75
CA GLY A 576 -22.72 34.17 26.66
C GLY A 576 -21.30 34.67 26.36
N TRP A 577 -21.14 35.35 25.22
CA TRP A 577 -20.05 36.29 24.84
C TRP A 577 -20.63 37.73 24.98
N PRO A 578 -19.89 38.87 24.86
CA PRO A 578 -18.62 39.10 24.14
C PRO A 578 -17.62 40.11 24.78
N GLY A 579 -16.49 40.37 24.09
CA GLY A 579 -15.88 41.72 24.06
C GLY A 579 -14.40 41.88 24.47
N TRP A 580 -13.52 42.12 23.49
CA TRP A 580 -12.14 42.68 23.59
C TRP A 580 -12.20 44.24 23.50
N PRO A 581 -11.10 45.06 23.41
CA PRO A 581 -9.64 44.87 23.62
C PRO A 581 -8.95 46.03 24.41
N ARG A 582 -7.64 45.88 24.73
CA ARG A 582 -6.51 46.82 24.41
C ARG A 582 -5.31 46.61 25.35
N ALA A 583 -4.09 46.56 24.81
CA ALA A 583 -3.05 47.57 25.03
C ALA A 583 -1.70 47.13 24.44
N THR A 584 -1.12 48.06 23.69
CA THR A 584 0.22 48.13 23.09
C THR A 584 1.26 48.61 24.11
N THR A 585 2.52 48.15 23.99
CA THR A 585 3.71 49.01 24.15
C THR A 585 4.97 48.37 23.53
N ARG A 586 5.78 49.23 22.91
CA ARG A 586 7.10 48.99 22.29
C ARG A 586 8.24 49.38 23.24
N HIS A 587 9.45 48.97 22.82
CA HIS A 587 10.83 49.46 23.11
C HIS A 587 11.68 48.42 23.87
N ALA A 588 12.98 48.24 23.66
CA ALA A 588 13.97 48.66 22.66
C ALA A 588 15.28 47.87 22.97
N GLY A 589 16.26 47.85 22.06
CA GLY A 589 17.69 47.71 22.44
C GLY A 589 18.42 46.42 22.04
N GLN A 590 19.26 46.53 20.99
CA GLN A 590 20.48 45.72 20.72
C GLN A 590 21.70 46.40 21.42
N PRO A 591 22.86 45.74 21.66
CA PRO A 591 23.83 45.19 20.67
C PRO A 591 24.40 43.81 21.09
N GLY A 592 25.14 42.98 20.33
CA GLY A 592 26.03 43.13 19.18
C GLY A 592 27.45 42.70 19.60
N HIS A 593 27.98 41.53 19.18
CA HIS A 593 29.42 41.21 19.26
C HIS A 593 29.87 40.05 18.34
N HIS A 594 31.18 40.05 18.09
CA HIS A 594 31.94 39.62 16.91
C HIS A 594 32.26 38.11 16.78
N ARG A 595 32.59 37.73 15.54
CA ARG A 595 33.16 36.44 15.12
C ARG A 595 34.70 36.50 15.07
N HIS A 596 35.35 35.42 15.51
CA HIS A 596 36.69 35.02 15.08
C HIS A 596 36.71 33.49 14.82
N ARG A 597 37.31 33.08 13.70
CA ARG A 597 37.79 31.70 13.46
C ARG A 597 39.05 31.76 12.60
N GLY A 598 40.07 31.03 13.02
CA GLY A 598 41.25 30.66 12.25
C GLY A 598 41.68 29.24 12.60
N GLY A 599 42.40 28.60 11.67
CA GLY A 599 43.28 27.45 11.95
C GLY A 599 42.81 26.09 11.43
N ALA A 600 43.35 25.68 10.28
CA ALA A 600 43.32 24.33 9.75
C ALA A 600 44.52 23.52 10.27
N GLY A 601 44.34 22.21 10.47
CA GLY A 601 45.38 21.26 10.87
C GLY A 601 45.14 19.88 10.24
N THR A 602 46.24 19.26 9.84
CA THR A 602 46.44 18.19 8.84
C THR A 602 46.09 16.76 9.29
N SER A 603 45.80 15.88 8.33
CA SER A 603 45.45 14.46 8.48
C SER A 603 46.62 13.52 8.11
N GLY A 604 46.77 12.40 8.84
CA GLY A 604 47.67 11.28 8.54
C GLY A 604 46.90 10.00 8.11
N PRO A 605 47.56 8.99 7.50
CA PRO A 605 46.89 7.94 6.73
C PRO A 605 46.60 6.65 7.53
N GLY A 606 45.34 6.21 7.51
CA GLY A 606 44.91 4.86 7.90
C GLY A 606 43.95 4.30 6.82
N GLY A 607 44.51 3.65 5.79
CA GLY A 607 43.89 3.56 4.47
C GLY A 607 43.22 2.26 4.04
N ASP A 608 43.56 1.08 4.58
CA ASP A 608 43.18 -0.17 3.90
C ASP A 608 42.07 -0.98 4.59
N GLY A 609 41.93 -0.92 5.91
CA GLY A 609 40.81 -1.57 6.62
C GLY A 609 39.45 -0.87 6.42
N SER A 610 39.47 0.45 6.22
CA SER A 610 38.27 1.29 6.08
C SER A 610 37.60 1.14 4.70
N ARG A 611 38.37 0.88 3.64
CA ARG A 611 37.85 0.75 2.27
C ARG A 611 37.02 -0.52 2.08
N ALA A 612 37.45 -1.65 2.63
CA ALA A 612 36.72 -2.92 2.54
C ALA A 612 35.41 -2.90 3.35
N ALA A 613 35.41 -2.23 4.51
CA ALA A 613 34.21 -1.99 5.30
C ALA A 613 33.22 -1.06 4.57
N VAL A 614 33.69 0.06 4.02
CA VAL A 614 32.87 0.99 3.23
C VAL A 614 32.27 0.31 1.99
N GLN A 615 32.97 -0.63 1.34
CA GLN A 615 32.42 -1.41 0.24
C GLN A 615 31.32 -2.38 0.67
N ARG A 616 31.45 -3.06 1.82
CA ARG A 616 30.39 -3.92 2.37
C ARG A 616 29.16 -3.10 2.81
N SER A 617 29.36 -1.97 3.48
CA SER A 617 28.27 -1.06 3.87
C SER A 617 27.62 -0.41 2.64
N ARG A 618 28.39 -0.09 1.59
CA ARG A 618 27.83 0.36 0.29
C ARG A 618 27.00 -0.74 -0.35
N HIS A 619 27.41 -2.00 -0.30
CA HIS A 619 26.61 -3.09 -0.88
C HIS A 619 25.31 -3.32 -0.09
N ARG A 620 25.33 -3.22 1.24
CA ARG A 620 24.12 -3.31 2.09
C ARG A 620 23.19 -2.12 1.90
N LEU A 621 23.71 -0.90 1.92
CA LEU A 621 22.92 0.31 1.63
C LEU A 621 22.41 0.31 0.19
N ALA A 622 23.16 -0.24 -0.78
CA ALA A 622 22.72 -0.40 -2.17
C ALA A 622 21.75 -1.57 -2.36
N GLN A 623 21.75 -2.59 -1.52
CA GLN A 623 20.70 -3.61 -1.52
C GLN A 623 19.41 -3.05 -0.91
N CYS A 624 19.52 -2.30 0.20
CA CYS A 624 18.38 -1.59 0.81
C CYS A 624 17.86 -0.42 -0.05
N ALA A 625 18.70 0.24 -0.85
CA ALA A 625 18.32 1.37 -1.71
C ALA A 625 18.09 0.99 -3.19
N GLY A 626 18.72 -0.05 -3.71
CA GLY A 626 18.66 -0.49 -5.11
C GLY A 626 17.45 -1.37 -5.44
N ALA A 627 16.82 -1.99 -4.44
CA ALA A 627 15.51 -2.60 -4.59
C ALA A 627 14.38 -1.58 -4.83
N ALA A 628 14.66 -0.27 -4.65
CA ALA A 628 13.71 0.82 -4.89
C ALA A 628 13.55 1.19 -6.39
N GLN A 629 14.19 0.48 -7.33
CA GLN A 629 14.22 0.87 -8.75
C GLN A 629 13.93 -0.24 -9.79
N HIS A 630 13.57 -1.48 -9.40
CA HIS A 630 13.25 -2.53 -10.37
C HIS A 630 11.85 -3.13 -10.19
N PRO A 631 11.03 -3.25 -11.26
CA PRO A 631 9.80 -4.02 -11.23
C PRO A 631 10.13 -5.52 -11.13
N VAL A 632 9.32 -6.24 -10.37
CA VAL A 632 9.35 -7.70 -10.24
C VAL A 632 9.13 -8.32 -11.63
N GLY A 633 10.16 -8.92 -12.20
CA GLY A 633 10.07 -9.74 -13.42
C GLY A 633 9.58 -11.17 -13.10
N PRO A 634 9.04 -11.91 -14.09
CA PRO A 634 8.39 -13.19 -13.86
C PRO A 634 9.42 -14.28 -13.51
N ASN A 635 9.09 -15.03 -12.47
CA ASN A 635 9.87 -16.15 -11.97
C ASN A 635 9.80 -17.33 -12.97
N ARG A 636 10.88 -17.60 -13.70
CA ARG A 636 11.02 -18.85 -14.47
C ARG A 636 11.49 -19.96 -13.54
N GLY A 637 10.54 -20.77 -13.06
CA GLY A 637 10.82 -21.99 -12.31
C GLY A 637 11.52 -23.03 -13.19
N GLY A 638 12.78 -23.32 -12.89
CA GLY A 638 13.50 -24.49 -13.38
C GLY A 638 13.30 -25.66 -12.44
N LEU A 639 12.66 -26.72 -12.93
CA LEU A 639 12.60 -28.03 -12.30
C LEU A 639 13.99 -28.68 -12.30
N ALA A 640 14.54 -28.95 -11.12
CA ALA A 640 15.64 -29.89 -10.93
C ALA A 640 15.29 -30.82 -9.76
N GLY A 641 15.28 -32.13 -10.04
CA GLY A 641 14.64 -33.16 -9.23
C GLY A 641 15.42 -33.61 -8.01
N HIS A 642 14.66 -33.94 -6.95
CA HIS A 642 15.15 -34.70 -5.81
C HIS A 642 14.96 -36.20 -6.05
N ARG A 643 16.10 -36.90 -6.18
CA ARG A 643 16.19 -38.37 -6.06
C ARG A 643 16.06 -38.74 -4.58
N HIS A 644 15.02 -39.51 -4.24
CA HIS A 644 14.93 -40.22 -2.98
C HIS A 644 15.59 -41.61 -3.08
N LEU A 645 16.46 -41.87 -2.10
CA LEU A 645 17.07 -43.16 -1.78
C LEU A 645 16.01 -44.15 -1.26
N ARG A 646 16.04 -45.40 -1.75
CA ARG A 646 15.46 -46.58 -1.08
C ARG A 646 16.52 -47.70 -1.00
N PRO A 647 16.48 -48.55 0.05
CA PRO A 647 17.55 -49.49 0.39
C PRO A 647 17.41 -50.83 -0.37
N PRO A 648 18.44 -51.73 -0.32
CA PRO A 648 18.46 -52.94 -1.13
C PRO A 648 17.87 -54.17 -0.40
N GLN A 649 17.27 -55.07 -1.16
CA GLN A 649 17.11 -56.49 -0.79
C GLN A 649 17.56 -57.41 -1.95
N PRO A 650 17.95 -58.67 -1.65
CA PRO A 650 18.90 -59.42 -2.45
C PRO A 650 18.29 -60.50 -3.37
N ARG A 651 19.20 -61.11 -4.13
CA ARG A 651 19.11 -62.06 -5.25
C ARG A 651 18.37 -63.37 -5.01
N ASP A 652 17.78 -63.91 -6.09
CA ASP A 652 17.93 -65.27 -6.66
C ASP A 652 16.70 -65.56 -7.55
N ALA A 653 16.68 -66.36 -8.63
CA ALA A 653 17.65 -67.04 -9.48
C ALA A 653 16.84 -67.60 -10.69
N ARG A 654 17.55 -68.00 -11.76
CA ARG A 654 17.16 -68.93 -12.86
C ARG A 654 16.56 -68.38 -14.18
N ARG A 655 17.45 -68.38 -15.17
CA ARG A 655 17.33 -68.46 -16.66
C ARG A 655 16.75 -69.84 -17.14
N PRO A 656 16.62 -70.17 -18.46
CA PRO A 656 16.20 -69.45 -19.69
C PRO A 656 15.29 -70.37 -20.60
N PRO A 657 15.38 -70.43 -21.96
CA PRO A 657 14.96 -69.50 -23.04
C PRO A 657 14.02 -70.17 -24.10
N ARG A 658 13.55 -69.43 -25.14
CA ARG A 658 13.58 -69.85 -26.57
C ARG A 658 13.08 -68.75 -27.53
N ARG A 659 13.82 -68.59 -28.65
CA ARG A 659 13.61 -67.76 -29.87
C ARG A 659 12.74 -68.55 -30.91
N PRO A 660 12.64 -68.18 -32.23
CA PRO A 660 12.12 -66.99 -32.94
C PRO A 660 11.21 -67.34 -34.19
N ALA A 661 10.88 -66.34 -35.03
CA ALA A 661 10.39 -66.37 -36.45
C ALA A 661 8.87 -66.66 -36.65
N ALA A 662 8.14 -66.20 -37.68
CA ALA A 662 8.43 -65.73 -39.04
C ALA A 662 7.28 -64.83 -39.61
N ARG A 663 7.58 -63.79 -40.41
CA ARG A 663 7.19 -63.53 -41.83
C ARG A 663 5.92 -64.21 -42.41
N HIS A 664 5.01 -63.40 -42.98
CA HIS A 664 4.30 -63.54 -44.28
C HIS A 664 3.53 -62.22 -44.55
N ARG A 665 3.91 -61.35 -45.51
CA ARG A 665 3.60 -61.25 -46.97
C ARG A 665 2.11 -61.22 -47.39
N CYS A 666 1.79 -60.10 -48.06
CA CYS A 666 0.91 -59.90 -49.24
C CYS A 666 -0.62 -59.90 -49.10
N ALA A 667 -1.24 -58.75 -49.40
CA ALA A 667 -2.09 -58.57 -50.60
C ALA A 667 -2.25 -57.07 -50.96
N ARG A 668 -2.09 -56.77 -52.25
CA ARG A 668 -2.37 -55.49 -52.93
C ARG A 668 -3.72 -55.57 -53.63
N GLY A 669 -4.36 -54.42 -53.82
CA GLY A 669 -5.27 -54.10 -54.94
C GLY A 669 -5.86 -52.71 -54.71
N SER A 670 -5.37 -51.61 -55.32
CA SER A 670 -5.70 -51.07 -56.66
C SER A 670 -7.22 -51.00 -56.91
N GLY A 671 -7.86 -49.91 -57.29
CA GLY A 671 -7.44 -48.58 -57.73
C GLY A 671 -8.71 -47.73 -58.00
N GLY A 672 -8.59 -46.42 -58.11
CA GLY A 672 -9.02 -45.75 -59.34
C GLY A 672 -9.35 -44.28 -59.10
N ARG A 673 -8.69 -43.40 -59.85
CA ARG A 673 -9.00 -41.98 -60.03
C ARG A 673 -9.71 -41.79 -61.38
N GLY A 674 -10.58 -40.80 -61.46
CA GLY A 674 -10.98 -40.05 -62.68
C GLY A 674 -11.97 -38.97 -62.25
N ARG A 675 -11.62 -37.66 -62.14
CA ARG A 675 -11.48 -36.61 -63.18
C ARG A 675 -12.66 -36.52 -64.16
N HIS A 676 -13.47 -35.45 -64.07
CA HIS A 676 -13.50 -34.29 -64.99
C HIS A 676 -14.69 -33.36 -64.66
N GLY A 677 -14.54 -32.05 -64.89
CA GLY A 677 -15.60 -31.04 -64.85
C GLY A 677 -15.20 -29.82 -64.07
#